data_AF-A0A1P8MV95-F1
#
_entry.id   AF-A0A1P8MV95-F1
#
_cell.length_a   1.000
_cell.length_b   1.000
_cell.length_c   1.000
_cell.angle_alpha   90.00
_cell.angle_beta   90.00
_cell.angle_gamma   90.00
#
_symmetry.space_group_name_H-M   'P 1'
#
loop_
_entity.id
_entity.type
_entity.pdbx_description
1 polymer ?
#
loop_
_entity_poly.entity_id
_entity_poly.type
_entity_poly.pdbx_seq_one_letter_code
_entity_poly.pdbx_strand_id
1 'polypeptide(L)'
;MQPSFFEGQYLGAADLGAIVDYFRTAEARHALSSHSWGVAAGLQLVASEIGPGEFQVSVTPGVAIDGYGRLIVVTTPTEVPTDKLQGINTGPVQVWIRYDQTPIRGARPGFNTCDAEDAFERIEESFAIEVGQRPNVVDRQSGVSIAGAIVGDAREAANATDPDAPLHCDGSVPFQEFPIDDEDSIWLVPLGMVSWDAVTNSFRQPADDLLVAGRIFRRQFGTIAQDIFAANGLIRLRDRATPFDANISEACTARTEVPSDYTICDDVLSARELIWLEGDTRLTGDLRVFGKQVEFRDERGRDYVSNLAGGVAIEPIDPLLLERAANPKNGDDLRVLLGPATDGHNRFTIGPASVSGTTICDQTVTGQAHFVVQDDGKVGVGTAQVPDSDLVAPFTVRGLEGTTPVFDPETDSTTDEPIWHVFRIEDVGGAGQWEMALWLDGESLSFNKLGEEPGALYLDASGRVGIANTAPRAKLEVSDVPVGASSGLGDRMWMRVGDGGDEGDAGRFWIEYGEQSAPLVVISDQNDPPRMQFQQTGNGGDEFNPNHTTWIGHLTGGDNNFGIIGDGQIGLRTEDPYTDVTIDGTIGFKPGSDPLVFMFEANINNVDRMVLAHSPASPEWGLQYRDVGDRFVFQTGAGTPALSIDVNGREVGIGTDAPTEALDVRGNVKLGDTGEFFAVGTTPNMRMLGGEISPGGTVARGQGFSAVQVETGVYRITFNPAFAAAPFVTATTISDIDNLISVQNVSATQVTLRCYDTVDENGAPLGETDTRFMFIALGER
;
A
#
# COMPACT_ATOMS: atom_id res chain seq x y z
N MET A 1 -62.72 -53.28 -9.01
CA MET A 1 -62.28 -54.58 -8.45
C MET A 1 -61.28 -55.20 -9.43
N GLN A 2 -60.45 -56.15 -9.02
CA GLN A 2 -59.55 -56.87 -9.94
C GLN A 2 -60.18 -58.24 -10.28
N PRO A 3 -60.32 -58.63 -11.56
CA PRO A 3 -60.79 -59.97 -11.91
C PRO A 3 -59.76 -61.04 -11.51
N SER A 4 -60.26 -62.21 -11.11
CA SER A 4 -59.45 -63.36 -10.71
C SER A 4 -59.90 -64.57 -11.51
N PHE A 5 -58.93 -65.30 -12.08
CA PHE A 5 -59.18 -66.41 -13.01
C PHE A 5 -58.68 -67.73 -12.41
N PHE A 6 -59.44 -68.81 -12.62
CA PHE A 6 -59.06 -70.15 -12.20
C PHE A 6 -59.18 -71.17 -13.33
N GLU A 7 -58.41 -72.25 -13.24
CA GLU A 7 -58.35 -73.30 -14.25
C GLU A 7 -59.72 -73.97 -14.45
N GLY A 8 -60.18 -74.06 -15.71
CA GLY A 8 -61.49 -74.59 -16.06
C GLY A 8 -62.68 -73.61 -15.93
N GLN A 9 -62.44 -72.34 -15.61
CA GLN A 9 -63.47 -71.30 -15.64
C GLN A 9 -63.94 -71.01 -17.08
N TYR A 10 -65.26 -70.87 -17.27
CA TYR A 10 -65.83 -70.33 -18.51
C TYR A 10 -65.73 -68.79 -18.47
N LEU A 11 -65.08 -68.19 -19.46
CA LEU A 11 -64.94 -66.74 -19.58
C LEU A 11 -66.10 -66.18 -20.42
N GLY A 12 -66.83 -65.22 -19.86
CA GLY A 12 -67.84 -64.42 -20.55
C GLY A 12 -67.32 -63.05 -20.99
N ALA A 13 -68.14 -62.32 -21.75
CA ALA A 13 -67.82 -60.94 -22.15
C ALA A 13 -67.65 -60.01 -20.93
N ALA A 14 -68.45 -60.21 -19.88
CA ALA A 14 -68.35 -59.45 -18.63
C ALA A 14 -67.00 -59.66 -17.90
N ASP A 15 -66.43 -60.86 -17.94
CA ASP A 15 -65.12 -61.13 -17.34
C ASP A 15 -63.98 -60.41 -18.08
N LEU A 16 -64.13 -60.23 -19.40
CA LEU A 16 -63.16 -59.50 -20.23
C LEU A 16 -63.34 -57.98 -20.13
N GLY A 17 -64.58 -57.49 -20.07
CA GLY A 17 -64.89 -56.08 -19.77
C GLY A 17 -64.26 -55.63 -18.45
N ALA A 18 -64.46 -56.42 -17.38
CA ALA A 18 -63.88 -56.14 -16.07
C ALA A 18 -62.33 -56.05 -16.04
N ILE A 19 -61.61 -56.61 -17.03
CA ILE A 19 -60.16 -56.37 -17.20
C ILE A 19 -59.92 -54.95 -17.75
N VAL A 20 -60.64 -54.56 -18.79
CA VAL A 20 -60.53 -53.24 -19.44
C VAL A 20 -60.87 -52.13 -18.46
N ASP A 21 -61.97 -52.28 -17.72
CA ASP A 21 -62.46 -51.32 -16.73
C ASP A 21 -61.43 -51.10 -15.61
N TYR A 22 -60.79 -52.18 -15.15
CA TYR A 22 -59.73 -52.12 -14.15
C TYR A 22 -58.54 -51.27 -14.62
N PHE A 23 -58.08 -51.45 -15.86
CA PHE A 23 -56.98 -50.67 -16.41
C PHE A 23 -57.37 -49.21 -16.70
N ARG A 24 -58.52 -48.96 -17.35
CA ARG A 24 -59.05 -47.60 -17.58
C ARG A 24 -59.17 -46.83 -16.27
N THR A 25 -59.73 -47.45 -15.23
CA THR A 25 -59.84 -46.84 -13.89
C THR A 25 -58.46 -46.56 -13.28
N ALA A 26 -57.51 -47.49 -13.40
CA ALA A 26 -56.17 -47.32 -12.83
C ALA A 26 -55.39 -46.18 -13.51
N GLU A 27 -55.48 -46.08 -14.83
CA GLU A 27 -54.85 -45.03 -15.63
C GLU A 27 -55.48 -43.65 -15.36
N ALA A 28 -56.81 -43.55 -15.39
CA ALA A 28 -57.53 -42.32 -15.06
C ALA A 28 -57.20 -41.82 -13.63
N ARG A 29 -57.09 -42.74 -12.66
CA ARG A 29 -56.62 -42.42 -11.31
C ARG A 29 -55.17 -41.95 -11.27
N HIS A 30 -54.27 -42.57 -12.02
CA HIS A 30 -52.87 -42.11 -12.08
C HIS A 30 -52.78 -40.71 -12.70
N ALA A 31 -53.48 -40.49 -13.81
CA ALA A 31 -53.56 -39.21 -14.51
C ALA A 31 -54.04 -38.09 -13.58
N LEU A 32 -55.17 -38.27 -12.88
CA LEU A 32 -55.77 -37.22 -12.03
C LEU A 32 -55.19 -37.13 -10.60
N SER A 33 -54.32 -38.06 -10.18
CA SER A 33 -53.70 -38.02 -8.83
C SER A 33 -52.33 -37.37 -8.81
N SER A 34 -51.56 -37.55 -9.89
CA SER A 34 -50.22 -36.93 -10.02
C SER A 34 -50.23 -35.69 -10.93
N HIS A 35 -51.34 -35.45 -11.65
CA HIS A 35 -51.48 -34.34 -12.58
C HIS A 35 -52.89 -33.73 -12.55
N SER A 36 -53.01 -32.49 -13.02
CA SER A 36 -54.31 -31.87 -13.33
C SER A 36 -54.64 -31.99 -14.82
N TRP A 37 -55.89 -32.22 -15.18
CA TRP A 37 -56.35 -32.29 -16.58
C TRP A 37 -56.06 -31.00 -17.39
N GLY A 38 -55.92 -31.15 -18.72
CA GLY A 38 -55.55 -30.10 -19.66
C GLY A 38 -54.79 -30.64 -20.89
N VAL A 39 -54.26 -29.74 -21.73
CA VAL A 39 -53.35 -30.11 -22.82
C VAL A 39 -52.02 -30.60 -22.23
N ALA A 40 -51.55 -31.77 -22.67
CA ALA A 40 -50.25 -32.32 -22.29
C ALA A 40 -49.14 -31.92 -23.28
N ALA A 41 -49.42 -32.00 -24.59
CA ALA A 41 -48.49 -31.63 -25.65
C ALA A 41 -49.23 -31.34 -26.97
N GLY A 42 -48.61 -30.56 -27.87
CA GLY A 42 -49.17 -30.30 -29.21
C GLY A 42 -50.49 -29.53 -29.17
N LEU A 43 -51.46 -29.89 -30.02
CA LEU A 43 -52.83 -29.33 -30.10
C LEU A 43 -52.90 -27.81 -30.35
N GLN A 44 -51.90 -27.21 -30.98
CA GLN A 44 -51.90 -25.78 -31.32
C GLN A 44 -52.86 -25.51 -32.48
N LEU A 45 -53.52 -24.35 -32.44
CA LEU A 45 -54.32 -23.82 -33.54
C LEU A 45 -53.40 -23.12 -34.54
N VAL A 46 -53.37 -23.59 -35.79
CA VAL A 46 -52.54 -23.03 -36.86
C VAL A 46 -53.44 -22.55 -37.98
N ALA A 47 -53.43 -21.23 -38.22
CA ALA A 47 -54.02 -20.62 -39.40
C ALA A 47 -53.07 -20.81 -40.60
N SER A 48 -53.62 -21.26 -41.73
CA SER A 48 -52.91 -21.38 -43.01
C SER A 48 -53.71 -20.66 -44.09
N GLU A 49 -53.05 -19.87 -44.93
CA GLU A 49 -53.71 -19.18 -46.04
C GLU A 49 -54.06 -20.19 -47.14
N ILE A 50 -55.33 -20.25 -47.54
CA ILE A 50 -55.86 -21.14 -48.58
C ILE A 50 -56.32 -20.38 -49.83
N GLY A 51 -56.50 -19.06 -49.71
CA GLY A 51 -56.76 -18.12 -50.79
C GLY A 51 -56.47 -16.69 -50.31
N PRO A 52 -56.40 -15.67 -51.20
CA PRO A 52 -55.97 -14.32 -50.82
C PRO A 52 -56.83 -13.70 -49.69
N GLY A 53 -56.29 -13.66 -48.47
CA GLY A 53 -57.01 -13.20 -47.27
C GLY A 53 -58.04 -14.18 -46.70
N GLU A 54 -58.06 -15.43 -47.18
CA GLU A 54 -58.91 -16.53 -46.73
C GLU A 54 -58.05 -17.59 -46.03
N PHE A 55 -58.36 -17.88 -44.76
CA PHE A 55 -57.58 -18.78 -43.94
C PHE A 55 -58.39 -20.02 -43.53
N GLN A 56 -57.68 -21.12 -43.34
CA GLN A 56 -58.15 -22.35 -42.73
C GLN A 56 -57.41 -22.56 -41.41
N VAL A 57 -58.11 -22.90 -40.34
CA VAL A 57 -57.47 -23.24 -39.05
C VAL A 57 -57.50 -24.74 -38.83
N SER A 58 -56.35 -25.31 -38.47
CA SER A 58 -56.21 -26.70 -38.06
C SER A 58 -55.68 -26.82 -36.63
N VAL A 59 -56.14 -27.85 -35.92
CA VAL A 59 -55.54 -28.33 -34.67
C VAL A 59 -54.38 -29.26 -35.06
N THR A 60 -53.17 -28.91 -34.64
CA THR A 60 -51.98 -29.75 -34.85
C THR A 60 -52.02 -31.03 -33.99
N PRO A 61 -51.31 -32.10 -34.38
CA PRO A 61 -51.21 -33.31 -33.58
C PRO A 61 -50.78 -33.05 -32.13
N GLY A 62 -51.29 -33.85 -31.20
CA GLY A 62 -51.03 -33.67 -29.78
C GLY A 62 -51.92 -34.51 -28.87
N VAL A 63 -51.77 -34.28 -27.57
CA VAL A 63 -52.39 -35.05 -26.51
C VAL A 63 -52.97 -34.11 -25.46
N ALA A 64 -54.19 -34.40 -25.01
CA ALA A 64 -54.81 -33.81 -23.83
C ALA A 64 -55.37 -34.90 -22.92
N ILE A 65 -55.64 -34.54 -21.68
CA ILE A 65 -56.32 -35.38 -20.68
C ILE A 65 -57.53 -34.56 -20.21
N ASP A 66 -58.71 -35.18 -20.15
CA ASP A 66 -59.93 -34.56 -19.62
C ASP A 66 -60.11 -34.82 -18.11
N GLY A 67 -61.13 -34.24 -17.47
CA GLY A 67 -61.34 -34.39 -16.03
C GLY A 67 -61.88 -35.73 -15.55
N TYR A 68 -62.18 -36.66 -16.47
CA TYR A 68 -62.38 -38.07 -16.17
C TYR A 68 -61.09 -38.89 -16.37
N GLY A 69 -59.97 -38.23 -16.69
CA GLY A 69 -58.69 -38.89 -16.95
C GLY A 69 -58.64 -39.59 -18.32
N ARG A 70 -59.59 -39.32 -19.22
CA ARG A 70 -59.62 -39.91 -20.57
C ARG A 70 -58.58 -39.25 -21.46
N LEU A 71 -57.86 -40.05 -22.23
CA LEU A 71 -56.80 -39.59 -23.12
C LEU A 71 -57.41 -39.12 -24.45
N ILE A 72 -57.18 -37.87 -24.82
CA ILE A 72 -57.57 -37.28 -26.09
C ILE A 72 -56.33 -37.22 -26.98
N VAL A 73 -56.31 -37.96 -28.08
CA VAL A 73 -55.15 -38.02 -29.00
C VAL A 73 -55.54 -37.56 -30.40
N VAL A 74 -54.90 -36.49 -30.87
CA VAL A 74 -54.99 -36.01 -32.25
C VAL A 74 -53.71 -36.45 -32.97
N THR A 75 -53.84 -37.38 -33.92
CA THR A 75 -52.68 -38.00 -34.60
C THR A 75 -52.30 -37.30 -35.91
N THR A 76 -53.25 -36.62 -36.56
CA THR A 76 -53.05 -35.84 -37.79
C THR A 76 -53.64 -34.44 -37.64
N PRO A 77 -53.12 -33.42 -38.35
CA PRO A 77 -53.74 -32.10 -38.38
C PRO A 77 -55.24 -32.20 -38.72
N THR A 78 -56.09 -31.63 -37.89
CA THR A 78 -57.55 -31.73 -38.02
C THR A 78 -58.16 -30.35 -38.12
N GLU A 79 -58.94 -30.09 -39.18
CA GLU A 79 -59.55 -28.79 -39.44
C GLU A 79 -60.57 -28.43 -38.36
N VAL A 80 -60.66 -27.15 -37.99
CA VAL A 80 -61.72 -26.64 -37.13
C VAL A 80 -63.02 -26.58 -37.96
N PRO A 81 -64.08 -27.33 -37.60
CA PRO A 81 -65.28 -27.46 -38.41
C PRO A 81 -66.02 -26.12 -38.60
N THR A 82 -66.09 -25.64 -39.84
CA THR A 82 -66.73 -24.36 -40.20
C THR A 82 -68.25 -24.42 -40.18
N ASP A 83 -68.85 -25.61 -40.30
CA ASP A 83 -70.28 -25.84 -40.11
C ASP A 83 -70.73 -25.50 -38.67
N LYS A 84 -69.91 -25.84 -37.66
CA LYS A 84 -70.18 -25.46 -36.26
C LYS A 84 -70.03 -23.95 -35.98
N LEU A 85 -69.46 -23.18 -36.91
CA LEU A 85 -69.35 -21.72 -36.81
C LEU A 85 -70.53 -20.98 -37.48
N GLN A 86 -71.43 -21.69 -38.17
CA GLN A 86 -72.58 -21.05 -38.82
C GLN A 86 -73.52 -20.43 -37.80
N GLY A 87 -73.78 -19.13 -37.95
CA GLY A 87 -74.58 -18.33 -37.01
C GLY A 87 -73.78 -17.68 -35.88
N ILE A 88 -72.47 -17.91 -35.77
CA ILE A 88 -71.58 -17.16 -34.88
C ILE A 88 -71.15 -15.86 -35.58
N ASN A 89 -71.20 -14.73 -34.86
CA ASN A 89 -70.82 -13.41 -35.37
C ASN A 89 -69.32 -13.31 -35.71
N THR A 90 -68.97 -12.40 -36.63
CA THR A 90 -67.57 -12.03 -36.92
C THR A 90 -66.83 -11.58 -35.65
N GLY A 91 -65.65 -12.12 -35.41
CA GLY A 91 -64.82 -11.81 -34.24
C GLY A 91 -64.03 -13.03 -33.70
N PRO A 92 -63.50 -12.92 -32.47
CA PRO A 92 -62.77 -14.01 -31.84
C PRO A 92 -63.72 -15.11 -31.35
N VAL A 93 -63.43 -16.36 -31.70
CA VAL A 93 -64.21 -17.55 -31.32
C VAL A 93 -63.35 -18.52 -30.51
N GLN A 94 -63.87 -18.99 -29.38
CA GLN A 94 -63.24 -20.01 -28.54
C GLN A 94 -63.32 -21.39 -29.20
N VAL A 95 -62.23 -22.17 -29.10
CA VAL A 95 -62.14 -23.55 -29.59
C VAL A 95 -61.79 -24.49 -28.44
N TRP A 96 -62.54 -25.58 -28.34
CA TRP A 96 -62.45 -26.63 -27.33
C TRP A 96 -62.27 -27.99 -28.01
N ILE A 97 -61.72 -28.95 -27.28
CA ILE A 97 -61.68 -30.37 -27.66
C ILE A 97 -62.26 -31.22 -26.53
N ARG A 98 -62.97 -32.29 -26.87
CA ARG A 98 -63.47 -33.29 -25.91
C ARG A 98 -63.13 -34.70 -26.37
N TYR A 99 -63.07 -35.63 -25.42
CA TYR A 99 -63.13 -37.06 -25.71
C TYR A 99 -64.47 -37.37 -26.40
N ASP A 100 -64.43 -38.29 -27.35
CA ASP A 100 -65.60 -38.81 -28.06
C ASP A 100 -65.39 -40.31 -28.30
N GLN A 101 -66.46 -41.09 -28.39
CA GLN A 101 -66.35 -42.51 -28.75
C GLN A 101 -67.50 -42.94 -29.62
N THR A 102 -67.31 -43.98 -30.42
CA THR A 102 -68.36 -44.53 -31.27
C THR A 102 -68.28 -46.05 -31.29
N PRO A 103 -69.37 -46.76 -30.93
CA PRO A 103 -69.47 -48.19 -31.14
C PRO A 103 -69.39 -48.55 -32.63
N ILE A 104 -68.46 -49.41 -33.02
CA ILE A 104 -68.19 -49.78 -34.41
C ILE A 104 -68.27 -51.30 -34.64
N ARG A 105 -68.88 -51.65 -35.78
CA ARG A 105 -69.25 -53.03 -36.21
C ARG A 105 -70.25 -53.69 -35.28
N GLY A 106 -71.52 -53.72 -35.68
CA GLY A 106 -72.51 -54.61 -35.08
C GLY A 106 -72.12 -56.10 -35.24
N ALA A 107 -72.64 -56.95 -34.36
CA ALA A 107 -72.39 -58.39 -34.36
C ALA A 107 -72.61 -59.05 -35.74
N ARG A 108 -71.77 -60.05 -36.05
CA ARG A 108 -71.83 -60.76 -37.35
C ARG A 108 -73.22 -61.36 -37.62
N PRO A 109 -73.74 -61.24 -38.86
CA PRO A 109 -74.99 -61.87 -39.25
C PRO A 109 -75.04 -63.37 -38.90
N GLY A 110 -76.01 -63.75 -38.07
CA GLY A 110 -76.17 -65.11 -37.54
C GLY A 110 -75.79 -65.29 -36.06
N PHE A 111 -75.19 -64.28 -35.42
CA PHE A 111 -74.90 -64.28 -33.97
C PHE A 111 -75.75 -63.29 -33.15
N ASN A 112 -76.63 -62.51 -33.80
CA ASN A 112 -77.53 -61.59 -33.12
C ASN A 112 -78.60 -62.37 -32.34
N THR A 113 -78.65 -62.21 -31.03
CA THR A 113 -79.79 -62.62 -30.20
C THR A 113 -80.92 -61.59 -30.29
N CYS A 114 -82.17 -62.05 -30.25
CA CYS A 114 -83.35 -61.19 -30.45
C CYS A 114 -83.53 -60.10 -29.38
N ASP A 115 -82.88 -60.23 -28.22
CA ASP A 115 -82.95 -59.29 -27.09
C ASP A 115 -81.66 -58.45 -26.92
N ALA A 116 -80.76 -58.47 -27.92
CA ALA A 116 -79.54 -57.65 -27.89
C ALA A 116 -79.74 -56.31 -28.60
N GLU A 117 -80.31 -55.36 -27.89
CA GLU A 117 -80.08 -53.94 -28.18
C GLU A 117 -78.57 -53.66 -27.97
N ASP A 118 -77.95 -52.94 -28.91
CA ASP A 118 -76.56 -52.44 -28.88
C ASP A 118 -75.40 -53.46 -28.81
N ALA A 119 -75.53 -54.61 -29.49
CA ALA A 119 -74.41 -55.56 -29.68
C ALA A 119 -73.37 -55.11 -30.73
N PHE A 120 -72.41 -54.27 -30.31
CA PHE A 120 -71.23 -53.89 -31.09
C PHE A 120 -69.98 -54.73 -30.72
N GLU A 121 -69.14 -55.08 -31.70
CA GLU A 121 -67.92 -55.88 -31.49
C GLU A 121 -66.73 -55.05 -30.98
N ARG A 122 -66.75 -53.72 -31.15
CA ARG A 122 -65.63 -52.80 -30.84
C ARG A 122 -66.13 -51.39 -30.54
N ILE A 123 -65.32 -50.60 -29.84
CA ILE A 123 -65.48 -49.15 -29.65
C ILE A 123 -64.28 -48.46 -30.32
N GLU A 124 -64.53 -47.36 -31.03
CA GLU A 124 -63.49 -46.46 -31.55
C GLU A 124 -63.44 -45.21 -30.67
N GLU A 125 -62.32 -45.04 -29.96
CA GLU A 125 -62.03 -43.83 -29.17
C GLU A 125 -61.52 -42.73 -30.10
N SER A 126 -62.06 -41.52 -29.98
CA SER A 126 -61.73 -40.37 -30.82
C SER A 126 -61.90 -39.05 -30.06
N PHE A 127 -62.15 -37.95 -30.78
CA PHE A 127 -62.33 -36.62 -30.22
C PHE A 127 -63.28 -35.79 -31.07
N ALA A 128 -63.94 -34.82 -30.43
CA ALA A 128 -64.71 -33.80 -31.13
C ALA A 128 -64.18 -32.41 -30.81
N ILE A 129 -64.14 -31.56 -31.84
CA ILE A 129 -63.87 -30.12 -31.69
C ILE A 129 -65.20 -29.41 -31.47
N GLU A 130 -65.29 -28.60 -30.42
CA GLU A 130 -66.43 -27.72 -30.14
C GLU A 130 -65.99 -26.26 -30.24
N VAL A 131 -66.90 -25.39 -30.68
CA VAL A 131 -66.62 -23.97 -30.91
C VAL A 131 -67.70 -23.08 -30.28
N GLY A 132 -67.33 -21.83 -30.02
CA GLY A 132 -68.22 -20.83 -29.44
C GLY A 132 -68.10 -20.68 -27.92
N GLN A 133 -68.82 -19.68 -27.39
CA GLN A 133 -68.82 -19.33 -25.98
C GLN A 133 -69.58 -20.37 -25.15
N ARG A 134 -68.96 -20.89 -24.09
CA ARG A 134 -69.54 -21.88 -23.16
C ARG A 134 -69.46 -21.34 -21.71
N PRO A 135 -70.33 -20.39 -21.33
CA PRO A 135 -70.20 -19.70 -20.05
C PRO A 135 -70.57 -20.58 -18.85
N ASN A 136 -71.60 -21.43 -18.95
CA ASN A 136 -72.02 -22.27 -17.82
C ASN A 136 -71.07 -23.46 -17.63
N VAL A 137 -70.99 -23.99 -16.41
CA VAL A 137 -70.16 -25.16 -16.08
C VAL A 137 -70.74 -26.44 -16.68
N VAL A 138 -72.06 -26.60 -16.63
CA VAL A 138 -72.78 -27.76 -17.20
C VAL A 138 -72.66 -27.87 -18.73
N ASP A 139 -72.35 -26.77 -19.42
CA ASP A 139 -72.05 -26.78 -20.87
C ASP A 139 -70.60 -27.23 -21.17
N ARG A 140 -69.82 -27.52 -20.12
CA ARG A 140 -68.38 -27.82 -20.18
C ARG A 140 -67.99 -29.14 -19.50
N GLN A 141 -68.75 -29.61 -18.52
CA GLN A 141 -68.55 -30.91 -17.84
C GLN A 141 -69.90 -31.51 -17.39
N SER A 142 -70.03 -32.84 -17.42
CA SER A 142 -71.23 -33.55 -16.92
C SER A 142 -71.24 -33.76 -15.39
N GLY A 143 -70.22 -33.29 -14.66
CA GLY A 143 -70.06 -33.49 -13.22
C GLY A 143 -69.36 -34.81 -12.87
N VAL A 144 -69.24 -35.13 -11.57
CA VAL A 144 -68.54 -36.34 -11.09
C VAL A 144 -69.37 -37.11 -10.07
N SER A 145 -69.23 -38.44 -9.99
CA SER A 145 -69.85 -39.25 -8.94
C SER A 145 -68.88 -39.53 -7.79
N ILE A 146 -69.34 -39.29 -6.56
CA ILE A 146 -68.59 -39.53 -5.31
C ILE A 146 -69.49 -40.27 -4.34
N ALA A 147 -69.13 -41.51 -3.99
CA ALA A 147 -69.90 -42.36 -3.08
C ALA A 147 -71.40 -42.49 -3.45
N GLY A 148 -71.70 -42.54 -4.75
CA GLY A 148 -73.06 -42.58 -5.29
C GLY A 148 -73.82 -41.25 -5.34
N ALA A 149 -73.19 -40.11 -5.01
CA ALA A 149 -73.76 -38.77 -5.17
C ALA A 149 -73.15 -38.04 -6.38
N ILE A 150 -74.00 -37.47 -7.24
CA ILE A 150 -73.57 -36.69 -8.41
C ILE A 150 -73.31 -35.24 -7.98
N VAL A 151 -72.10 -34.74 -8.27
CA VAL A 151 -71.68 -33.36 -8.06
C VAL A 151 -71.56 -32.66 -9.41
N GLY A 152 -72.42 -31.69 -9.68
CA GLY A 152 -72.50 -31.00 -10.98
C GLY A 152 -71.28 -30.13 -11.31
N ASP A 153 -70.47 -29.76 -10.32
CA ASP A 153 -69.15 -29.16 -10.51
C ASP A 153 -68.07 -29.98 -9.82
N ALA A 154 -67.14 -30.54 -10.60
CA ALA A 154 -66.05 -31.36 -10.08
C ALA A 154 -65.15 -30.63 -9.05
N ARG A 155 -65.15 -29.29 -9.06
CA ARG A 155 -64.41 -28.47 -8.07
C ARG A 155 -64.99 -28.59 -6.66
N GLU A 156 -66.27 -28.96 -6.55
CA GLU A 156 -67.02 -29.16 -5.30
C GLU A 156 -67.02 -30.62 -4.81
N ALA A 157 -66.29 -31.53 -5.49
CA ALA A 157 -66.41 -32.97 -5.27
C ALA A 157 -66.08 -33.45 -3.84
N ALA A 158 -65.21 -32.75 -3.12
CA ALA A 158 -64.90 -33.07 -1.72
C ALA A 158 -66.11 -32.85 -0.78
N ASN A 159 -66.99 -31.90 -1.13
CA ASN A 159 -68.16 -31.50 -0.35
C ASN A 159 -69.24 -32.60 -0.31
N ALA A 160 -69.21 -33.55 -1.25
CA ALA A 160 -70.11 -34.71 -1.26
C ALA A 160 -69.86 -35.67 -0.08
N THR A 161 -68.64 -35.68 0.47
CA THR A 161 -68.24 -36.55 1.60
C THR A 161 -68.04 -35.80 2.90
N ASP A 162 -67.65 -34.52 2.84
CA ASP A 162 -67.45 -33.65 4.00
C ASP A 162 -67.88 -32.22 3.63
N PRO A 163 -69.02 -31.71 4.14
CA PRO A 163 -69.54 -30.38 3.78
C PRO A 163 -68.60 -29.21 4.08
N ASP A 164 -67.61 -29.38 4.96
CA ASP A 164 -66.62 -28.36 5.32
C ASP A 164 -65.30 -28.49 4.53
N ALA A 165 -65.23 -29.39 3.54
CA ALA A 165 -64.04 -29.64 2.74
C ALA A 165 -63.67 -28.48 1.78
N PRO A 166 -62.37 -28.29 1.46
CA PRO A 166 -61.93 -27.28 0.52
C PRO A 166 -62.22 -27.66 -0.95
N LEU A 167 -62.54 -26.66 -1.77
CA LEU A 167 -62.73 -26.82 -3.21
C LEU A 167 -61.40 -27.11 -3.93
N HIS A 168 -61.43 -28.02 -4.90
CA HIS A 168 -60.30 -28.29 -5.78
C HIS A 168 -60.45 -27.50 -7.08
N CYS A 169 -59.91 -26.27 -7.12
CA CYS A 169 -60.10 -25.32 -8.22
C CYS A 169 -59.66 -25.83 -9.62
N ASP A 170 -58.72 -26.77 -9.68
CA ASP A 170 -58.33 -27.39 -10.94
C ASP A 170 -59.38 -28.42 -11.44
N GLY A 171 -60.25 -28.95 -10.56
CA GLY A 171 -61.33 -29.88 -10.91
C GLY A 171 -60.92 -31.34 -11.10
N SER A 172 -59.69 -31.73 -10.76
CA SER A 172 -59.24 -33.12 -10.89
C SER A 172 -59.64 -33.94 -9.68
N VAL A 173 -60.46 -34.98 -9.89
CA VAL A 173 -61.04 -35.78 -8.80
C VAL A 173 -60.60 -37.25 -8.94
N PRO A 174 -59.42 -37.64 -8.44
CA PRO A 174 -58.90 -39.00 -8.61
C PRO A 174 -59.68 -40.07 -7.81
N PHE A 175 -60.44 -39.66 -6.80
CA PHE A 175 -61.27 -40.55 -5.98
C PHE A 175 -62.71 -40.72 -6.51
N GLN A 176 -63.02 -40.16 -7.69
CA GLN A 176 -64.33 -40.34 -8.31
C GLN A 176 -64.63 -41.80 -8.71
N GLU A 177 -65.92 -42.08 -8.84
CA GLU A 177 -66.45 -43.17 -9.63
C GLU A 177 -66.43 -42.71 -11.09
N PHE A 178 -65.58 -43.32 -11.90
CA PHE A 178 -65.36 -42.91 -13.28
C PHE A 178 -66.52 -43.36 -14.18
N PRO A 179 -66.97 -42.53 -15.14
CA PRO A 179 -67.94 -42.92 -16.16
C PRO A 179 -67.28 -43.86 -17.19
N ILE A 180 -67.27 -45.16 -16.90
CA ILE A 180 -66.64 -46.19 -17.74
C ILE A 180 -67.58 -46.63 -18.90
N ASP A 181 -68.89 -46.62 -18.64
CA ASP A 181 -69.95 -47.06 -19.57
C ASP A 181 -70.92 -45.91 -19.98
N ASP A 182 -70.56 -44.65 -19.71
CA ASP A 182 -71.40 -43.48 -20.02
C ASP A 182 -70.82 -42.71 -21.22
N GLU A 183 -71.46 -42.90 -22.38
CA GLU A 183 -71.08 -42.27 -23.65
C GLU A 183 -71.45 -40.77 -23.71
N ASP A 184 -72.40 -40.33 -22.88
CA ASP A 184 -72.94 -38.96 -22.87
C ASP A 184 -72.15 -38.00 -21.94
N SER A 185 -71.26 -38.53 -21.10
CA SER A 185 -70.43 -37.73 -20.17
C SER A 185 -69.38 -36.88 -20.89
N ILE A 186 -69.64 -35.57 -21.00
CA ILE A 186 -68.76 -34.60 -21.65
C ILE A 186 -67.75 -33.97 -20.68
N TRP A 187 -66.58 -33.62 -21.20
CA TRP A 187 -65.64 -32.70 -20.55
C TRP A 187 -64.83 -31.95 -21.60
N LEU A 188 -64.89 -30.61 -21.60
CA LEU A 188 -64.26 -29.75 -22.60
C LEU A 188 -62.88 -29.25 -22.15
N VAL A 189 -61.87 -29.44 -23.00
CA VAL A 189 -60.50 -28.91 -22.82
C VAL A 189 -60.28 -27.69 -23.74
N PRO A 190 -59.95 -26.50 -23.22
CA PRO A 190 -59.80 -25.30 -24.04
C PRO A 190 -58.45 -25.28 -24.80
N LEU A 191 -58.52 -25.06 -26.12
CA LEU A 191 -57.34 -25.04 -27.00
C LEU A 191 -56.85 -23.63 -27.34
N GLY A 192 -57.74 -22.66 -27.52
CA GLY A 192 -57.37 -21.31 -27.92
C GLY A 192 -58.51 -20.53 -28.55
N MET A 193 -58.17 -19.46 -29.25
CA MET A 193 -59.13 -18.65 -30.02
C MET A 193 -58.74 -18.58 -31.50
N VAL A 194 -59.74 -18.37 -32.35
CA VAL A 194 -59.60 -18.18 -33.80
C VAL A 194 -60.31 -16.91 -34.25
N SER A 195 -59.82 -16.26 -35.31
CA SER A 195 -60.49 -15.11 -35.92
C SER A 195 -61.47 -15.58 -36.99
N TRP A 196 -62.77 -15.38 -36.76
CA TRP A 196 -63.84 -15.80 -37.67
C TRP A 196 -64.49 -14.60 -38.36
N ASP A 197 -64.80 -14.73 -39.66
CA ASP A 197 -65.60 -13.76 -40.39
C ASP A 197 -66.90 -14.39 -40.91
N ALA A 198 -68.02 -14.03 -40.27
CA ALA A 198 -69.36 -14.50 -40.61
C ALA A 198 -69.90 -13.93 -41.94
N VAL A 199 -69.27 -12.88 -42.50
CA VAL A 199 -69.66 -12.33 -43.81
C VAL A 199 -69.12 -13.18 -44.95
N THR A 200 -67.89 -13.68 -44.81
CA THR A 200 -67.23 -14.55 -45.80
C THR A 200 -67.32 -16.05 -45.48
N ASN A 201 -67.75 -16.41 -44.25
CA ASN A 201 -67.69 -17.76 -43.69
C ASN A 201 -66.28 -18.37 -43.75
N SER A 202 -65.26 -17.57 -43.43
CA SER A 202 -63.85 -17.97 -43.46
C SER A 202 -63.12 -17.53 -42.20
N PHE A 203 -61.98 -18.17 -41.90
CA PHE A 203 -61.08 -17.63 -40.90
C PHE A 203 -60.26 -16.46 -41.47
N ARG A 204 -59.75 -15.62 -40.57
CA ARG A 204 -58.76 -14.57 -40.86
C ARG A 204 -57.44 -14.90 -40.15
N GLN A 205 -56.34 -14.33 -40.63
CA GLN A 205 -55.10 -14.30 -39.85
C GLN A 205 -55.39 -13.67 -38.49
N PRO A 206 -55.08 -14.32 -37.37
CA PRO A 206 -55.18 -13.70 -36.06
C PRO A 206 -54.16 -12.56 -35.95
N ALA A 207 -54.60 -11.41 -35.43
CA ALA A 207 -53.69 -10.34 -35.04
C ALA A 207 -52.98 -10.68 -33.72
N ASP A 208 -51.90 -9.97 -33.41
CA ASP A 208 -51.01 -10.29 -32.28
C ASP A 208 -51.73 -10.27 -30.92
N ASP A 209 -52.71 -9.37 -30.75
CA ASP A 209 -53.58 -9.29 -29.58
C ASP A 209 -54.44 -10.56 -29.39
N LEU A 210 -54.97 -11.10 -30.49
CA LEU A 210 -55.73 -12.35 -30.49
C LEU A 210 -54.84 -13.58 -30.30
N LEU A 211 -53.58 -13.55 -30.76
CA LEU A 211 -52.60 -14.61 -30.46
C LEU A 211 -52.30 -14.68 -28.96
N VAL A 212 -52.14 -13.53 -28.29
CA VAL A 212 -51.98 -13.45 -26.84
C VAL A 212 -53.27 -13.89 -26.11
N ALA A 213 -54.45 -13.37 -26.49
CA ALA A 213 -55.72 -13.76 -25.88
C ALA A 213 -56.03 -15.26 -26.04
N GLY A 214 -55.74 -15.84 -27.20
CA GLY A 214 -55.86 -17.27 -27.48
C GLY A 214 -54.89 -18.12 -26.68
N ARG A 215 -53.69 -17.60 -26.38
CA ARG A 215 -52.71 -18.25 -25.52
C ARG A 215 -53.16 -18.29 -24.06
N ILE A 216 -53.68 -17.18 -23.52
CA ILE A 216 -54.22 -17.09 -22.15
C ILE A 216 -55.37 -18.08 -21.92
N PHE A 217 -56.29 -18.20 -22.88
CA PHE A 217 -57.46 -19.08 -22.78
C PHE A 217 -57.11 -20.59 -22.77
N ARG A 218 -55.94 -20.97 -23.29
CA ARG A 218 -55.50 -22.36 -23.43
C ARG A 218 -55.07 -22.95 -22.09
N ARG A 219 -55.63 -24.10 -21.70
CA ARG A 219 -55.27 -24.79 -20.45
C ARG A 219 -54.21 -25.88 -20.68
N GLN A 220 -53.05 -25.72 -20.04
CA GLN A 220 -52.02 -26.77 -19.93
C GLN A 220 -52.27 -27.67 -18.71
N PHE A 221 -51.88 -28.93 -18.81
CA PHE A 221 -51.82 -29.86 -17.67
C PHE A 221 -50.81 -29.38 -16.61
N GLY A 222 -50.97 -29.84 -15.37
CA GLY A 222 -50.11 -29.47 -14.23
C GLY A 222 -49.73 -30.70 -13.40
N THR A 223 -48.86 -30.55 -12.41
CA THR A 223 -48.38 -31.64 -11.53
C THR A 223 -48.88 -31.47 -10.10
N ILE A 224 -49.22 -32.57 -9.43
CA ILE A 224 -49.68 -32.65 -8.04
C ILE A 224 -48.66 -33.50 -7.25
N ALA A 225 -47.91 -32.90 -6.33
CA ALA A 225 -46.88 -33.59 -5.54
C ALA A 225 -46.62 -32.86 -4.20
N GLN A 226 -46.27 -33.63 -3.15
CA GLN A 226 -45.90 -33.08 -1.83
C GLN A 226 -44.43 -32.61 -1.80
N ASP A 227 -43.51 -33.43 -2.32
CA ASP A 227 -42.08 -33.12 -2.45
C ASP A 227 -41.65 -33.29 -3.90
N ILE A 228 -40.97 -32.29 -4.47
CA ILE A 228 -40.31 -32.42 -5.79
C ILE A 228 -38.89 -32.91 -5.55
N PHE A 229 -38.70 -34.23 -5.47
CA PHE A 229 -37.36 -34.80 -5.43
C PHE A 229 -36.66 -34.57 -6.77
N ALA A 230 -35.76 -33.60 -6.74
CA ALA A 230 -34.71 -33.39 -7.70
C ALA A 230 -33.87 -34.65 -7.88
N ALA A 231 -34.29 -35.56 -8.77
CA ALA A 231 -33.62 -36.83 -9.03
C ALA A 231 -32.12 -36.67 -9.40
N ASN A 232 -31.73 -35.47 -9.88
CA ASN A 232 -30.36 -35.07 -10.17
C ASN A 232 -29.99 -33.68 -9.58
N GLY A 233 -30.60 -33.25 -8.46
CA GLY A 233 -30.25 -31.99 -7.79
C GLY A 233 -30.85 -30.69 -8.36
N LEU A 234 -31.80 -30.75 -9.29
CA LEU A 234 -32.53 -29.59 -9.84
C LEU A 234 -34.06 -29.65 -9.61
N ILE A 235 -34.64 -28.56 -9.11
CA ILE A 235 -36.09 -28.25 -9.08
C ILE A 235 -36.30 -26.96 -9.88
N ARG A 236 -37.45 -26.81 -10.56
CA ARG A 236 -37.85 -25.54 -11.21
C ARG A 236 -39.24 -25.12 -10.71
N LEU A 237 -39.36 -23.87 -10.28
CA LEU A 237 -40.59 -23.26 -9.75
C LEU A 237 -40.96 -22.02 -10.59
N ARG A 238 -42.27 -21.71 -10.62
CA ARG A 238 -42.94 -20.61 -11.33
C ARG A 238 -44.33 -20.42 -10.71
N ASP A 239 -44.88 -19.21 -10.65
CA ASP A 239 -46.27 -19.00 -10.21
C ASP A 239 -47.27 -19.58 -11.25
N ARG A 240 -48.51 -19.82 -10.82
CA ARG A 240 -49.64 -20.37 -11.59
C ARG A 240 -51.02 -19.81 -11.16
N ALA A 241 -51.13 -18.95 -10.14
CA ALA A 241 -52.42 -18.52 -9.59
C ALA A 241 -52.40 -17.06 -9.12
N THR A 242 -53.54 -16.49 -8.75
CA THR A 242 -53.73 -15.05 -8.47
C THR A 242 -54.07 -14.77 -6.99
N PRO A 243 -53.86 -13.55 -6.46
CA PRO A 243 -54.47 -13.17 -5.19
C PRO A 243 -55.95 -12.83 -5.43
N PHE A 244 -56.66 -12.50 -4.36
CA PHE A 244 -58.11 -12.31 -4.43
C PHE A 244 -58.50 -10.83 -4.57
N ASP A 245 -59.21 -10.50 -5.65
CA ASP A 245 -60.02 -9.28 -5.78
C ASP A 245 -61.47 -9.61 -5.40
N ALA A 246 -62.20 -8.63 -4.86
CA ALA A 246 -63.63 -8.74 -4.60
C ALA A 246 -64.43 -9.09 -5.88
N ASN A 247 -63.90 -8.77 -7.05
CA ASN A 247 -64.38 -9.23 -8.35
C ASN A 247 -63.52 -10.40 -8.88
N ILE A 248 -63.91 -11.65 -8.55
CA ILE A 248 -63.13 -12.87 -8.80
C ILE A 248 -62.68 -13.05 -10.26
N SER A 249 -63.49 -12.63 -11.24
CA SER A 249 -63.10 -12.68 -12.66
C SER A 249 -61.99 -11.68 -13.01
N GLU A 250 -61.99 -10.52 -12.35
CA GLU A 250 -60.99 -9.46 -12.54
C GLU A 250 -59.66 -9.88 -11.88
N ALA A 251 -59.72 -10.46 -10.68
CA ALA A 251 -58.60 -11.14 -10.03
C ALA A 251 -57.96 -12.18 -10.96
N CYS A 252 -58.71 -13.17 -11.43
CA CYS A 252 -58.18 -14.24 -12.27
C CYS A 252 -57.59 -13.75 -13.60
N THR A 253 -57.96 -12.56 -14.06
CA THR A 253 -57.41 -11.91 -15.27
C THR A 253 -56.13 -11.09 -14.99
N ALA A 254 -55.77 -10.87 -13.72
CA ALA A 254 -54.64 -10.01 -13.32
C ALA A 254 -53.28 -10.73 -13.13
N ARG A 255 -53.24 -12.08 -13.15
CA ARG A 255 -52.00 -12.89 -13.28
C ARG A 255 -52.12 -13.93 -14.41
N THR A 256 -53.01 -13.71 -15.38
CA THR A 256 -52.84 -14.33 -16.69
C THR A 256 -51.75 -13.57 -17.45
N GLU A 257 -50.90 -14.30 -18.18
CA GLU A 257 -49.91 -13.80 -19.16
C GLU A 257 -50.41 -12.49 -19.83
N VAL A 258 -49.81 -11.32 -19.55
CA VAL A 258 -50.23 -10.02 -20.12
C VAL A 258 -49.40 -9.66 -21.36
N PRO A 259 -49.88 -8.80 -22.28
CA PRO A 259 -49.16 -8.48 -23.51
C PRO A 259 -47.74 -7.91 -23.33
N SER A 260 -47.40 -7.36 -22.15
CA SER A 260 -46.07 -6.85 -21.81
C SER A 260 -45.02 -7.92 -21.50
N ASP A 261 -45.43 -9.14 -21.13
CA ASP A 261 -44.53 -10.23 -20.72
C ASP A 261 -43.85 -10.89 -21.93
N TYR A 262 -44.40 -10.61 -23.11
CA TYR A 262 -43.97 -11.12 -24.40
C TYR A 262 -43.34 -10.01 -25.23
N THR A 263 -42.52 -10.42 -26.19
CA THR A 263 -42.04 -9.54 -27.25
C THR A 263 -41.90 -10.34 -28.54
N ILE A 264 -42.09 -9.69 -29.68
CA ILE A 264 -41.88 -10.31 -30.98
C ILE A 264 -40.45 -9.94 -31.41
N CYS A 265 -39.55 -10.92 -31.36
CA CYS A 265 -38.19 -10.81 -31.89
C CYS A 265 -38.13 -11.65 -33.16
N ASP A 266 -37.70 -11.06 -34.28
CA ASP A 266 -37.56 -11.74 -35.58
C ASP A 266 -38.82 -12.55 -35.99
N ASP A 267 -40.00 -11.92 -35.89
CA ASP A 267 -41.33 -12.52 -36.13
C ASP A 267 -41.70 -13.71 -35.22
N VAL A 268 -40.95 -13.93 -34.12
CA VAL A 268 -41.19 -15.00 -33.13
C VAL A 268 -41.57 -14.43 -31.77
N LEU A 269 -42.78 -14.78 -31.31
CA LEU A 269 -43.28 -14.46 -29.98
C LEU A 269 -42.44 -15.15 -28.90
N SER A 270 -41.72 -14.36 -28.11
CA SER A 270 -40.75 -14.80 -27.10
C SER A 270 -41.10 -14.22 -25.72
N ALA A 271 -40.99 -15.03 -24.67
CA ALA A 271 -41.12 -14.55 -23.29
C ALA A 271 -39.86 -13.77 -22.87
N ARG A 272 -40.03 -12.66 -22.14
CA ARG A 272 -38.91 -11.79 -21.72
C ARG A 272 -38.03 -12.43 -20.64
N GLU A 273 -38.58 -13.31 -19.81
CA GLU A 273 -37.90 -13.90 -18.66
C GLU A 273 -38.09 -15.44 -18.62
N LEU A 274 -37.04 -16.17 -18.18
CA LEU A 274 -37.00 -17.64 -18.27
C LEU A 274 -37.52 -18.36 -17.00
N ILE A 275 -37.39 -17.70 -15.84
CA ILE A 275 -37.86 -18.19 -14.54
C ILE A 275 -38.42 -16.97 -13.79
N TRP A 276 -39.74 -16.91 -13.65
CA TRP A 276 -40.42 -15.89 -12.87
C TRP A 276 -40.68 -16.43 -11.45
N LEU A 277 -40.03 -15.83 -10.46
CA LEU A 277 -40.23 -16.14 -9.04
C LEU A 277 -41.08 -15.03 -8.42
N GLU A 278 -42.40 -15.17 -8.51
CA GLU A 278 -43.33 -14.27 -7.81
C GLU A 278 -43.37 -14.65 -6.32
N GLY A 279 -42.69 -13.87 -5.47
CA GLY A 279 -42.69 -14.02 -4.01
C GLY A 279 -41.32 -14.19 -3.36
N ASP A 280 -41.31 -14.33 -2.03
CA ASP A 280 -40.10 -14.34 -1.21
C ASP A 280 -39.19 -15.55 -1.48
N THR A 281 -37.99 -15.28 -2.00
CA THR A 281 -36.97 -16.32 -2.22
C THR A 281 -36.01 -16.39 -1.05
N ARG A 282 -36.09 -17.46 -0.24
CA ARG A 282 -35.15 -17.74 0.85
C ARG A 282 -33.98 -18.60 0.40
N LEU A 283 -32.78 -18.07 0.53
CA LEU A 283 -31.52 -18.80 0.39
C LEU A 283 -31.01 -19.32 1.75
N THR A 284 -30.30 -20.45 1.77
CA THR A 284 -29.43 -20.86 2.89
C THR A 284 -28.17 -21.50 2.31
N GLY A 285 -26.98 -20.99 2.65
CA GLY A 285 -25.72 -21.31 1.97
C GLY A 285 -25.31 -20.23 0.96
N ASP A 286 -24.46 -20.58 -0.01
CA ASP A 286 -23.96 -19.64 -1.02
C ASP A 286 -24.99 -19.36 -2.13
N LEU A 287 -25.23 -18.09 -2.45
CA LEU A 287 -25.81 -17.70 -3.75
C LEU A 287 -24.67 -17.47 -4.72
N ARG A 288 -24.58 -18.29 -5.77
CA ARG A 288 -23.54 -18.19 -6.79
C ARG A 288 -24.13 -17.71 -8.10
N VAL A 289 -23.94 -16.42 -8.40
CA VAL A 289 -24.30 -15.79 -9.67
C VAL A 289 -23.12 -15.91 -10.63
N PHE A 290 -23.34 -16.46 -11.84
CA PHE A 290 -22.28 -16.73 -12.80
C PHE A 290 -22.43 -15.90 -14.08
N GLY A 291 -21.41 -15.08 -14.39
CA GLY A 291 -21.21 -14.46 -15.70
C GLY A 291 -22.19 -13.35 -16.12
N LYS A 292 -23.06 -12.88 -15.22
CA LYS A 292 -24.07 -11.83 -15.44
C LYS A 292 -24.28 -10.98 -14.18
N GLN A 293 -25.24 -10.05 -14.27
CA GLN A 293 -25.60 -9.07 -13.25
C GLN A 293 -26.77 -9.51 -12.36
N VAL A 294 -26.93 -8.86 -11.22
CA VAL A 294 -28.14 -8.84 -10.38
C VAL A 294 -28.77 -7.46 -10.52
N GLU A 295 -30.03 -7.40 -10.92
CA GLU A 295 -30.81 -6.16 -11.04
C GLU A 295 -31.77 -6.02 -9.85
N PHE A 296 -31.96 -4.79 -9.38
CA PHE A 296 -32.96 -4.38 -8.41
C PHE A 296 -33.89 -3.38 -9.12
N ARG A 297 -35.17 -3.76 -9.28
CA ARG A 297 -36.21 -3.01 -10.01
C ARG A 297 -37.21 -2.35 -9.07
N ASP A 298 -37.99 -1.40 -9.59
CA ASP A 298 -39.08 -0.77 -8.84
C ASP A 298 -40.20 -1.77 -8.48
N GLU A 299 -41.05 -1.43 -7.51
CA GLU A 299 -42.19 -2.25 -7.05
C GLU A 299 -43.20 -2.65 -8.15
N ARG A 300 -43.05 -2.11 -9.37
CA ARG A 300 -43.92 -2.34 -10.53
C ARG A 300 -43.15 -2.94 -11.72
N GLY A 301 -41.85 -3.20 -11.58
CA GLY A 301 -40.97 -3.71 -12.64
C GLY A 301 -40.89 -2.83 -13.89
N ARG A 302 -41.10 -1.51 -13.77
CA ARG A 302 -41.26 -0.59 -14.92
C ARG A 302 -39.95 0.02 -15.41
N ASP A 303 -38.85 -0.31 -14.78
CA ASP A 303 -37.52 0.05 -15.23
C ASP A 303 -37.37 -0.35 -16.71
N TYR A 304 -36.73 0.51 -17.51
CA TYR A 304 -36.66 0.42 -18.99
C TYR A 304 -37.94 0.74 -19.80
N VAL A 305 -39.11 1.02 -19.20
CA VAL A 305 -40.35 1.30 -19.97
C VAL A 305 -40.75 2.78 -19.92
N SER A 306 -40.70 3.47 -21.07
CA SER A 306 -41.25 4.83 -21.20
C SER A 306 -42.76 4.82 -20.94
N ASN A 307 -43.24 5.61 -19.96
CA ASN A 307 -44.64 5.56 -19.53
C ASN A 307 -45.26 6.97 -19.45
N LEU A 308 -46.58 7.07 -19.61
CA LEU A 308 -47.34 8.32 -19.56
C LEU A 308 -48.14 8.42 -18.26
N ALA A 309 -47.63 9.13 -17.25
CA ALA A 309 -48.43 9.49 -16.08
C ALA A 309 -49.10 10.84 -16.30
N GLY A 310 -50.43 10.88 -16.23
CA GLY A 310 -51.19 12.13 -16.44
C GLY A 310 -51.02 12.76 -17.83
N GLY A 311 -50.56 11.99 -18.82
CA GLY A 311 -50.26 12.47 -20.17
C GLY A 311 -48.87 13.09 -20.35
N VAL A 312 -48.02 13.07 -19.33
CA VAL A 312 -46.61 13.48 -19.41
C VAL A 312 -45.74 12.23 -19.51
N ALA A 313 -44.78 12.23 -20.43
CA ALA A 313 -43.80 11.15 -20.54
C ALA A 313 -42.87 11.19 -19.32
N ILE A 314 -42.85 10.11 -18.55
CA ILE A 314 -41.82 9.85 -17.55
C ILE A 314 -40.70 9.12 -18.29
N GLU A 315 -39.49 9.66 -18.20
CA GLU A 315 -38.27 8.97 -18.66
C GLU A 315 -38.13 7.62 -17.94
N PRO A 316 -37.58 6.58 -18.59
CA PRO A 316 -37.32 5.32 -17.93
C PRO A 316 -36.49 5.53 -16.66
N ILE A 317 -36.89 4.89 -15.57
CA ILE A 317 -36.00 4.70 -14.43
C ILE A 317 -35.06 3.56 -14.83
N ASP A 318 -33.77 3.79 -14.73
CA ASP A 318 -32.76 2.73 -14.90
C ASP A 318 -32.58 2.00 -13.57
N PRO A 319 -32.53 0.65 -13.57
CA PRO A 319 -32.47 -0.10 -12.33
C PRO A 319 -31.08 -0.03 -11.70
N LEU A 320 -31.07 -0.12 -10.36
CA LEU A 320 -29.87 -0.39 -9.58
C LEU A 320 -29.36 -1.79 -9.95
N LEU A 321 -28.09 -1.94 -10.35
CA LEU A 321 -27.53 -3.27 -10.65
C LEU A 321 -26.15 -3.51 -10.05
N LEU A 322 -25.83 -4.80 -9.87
CA LEU A 322 -24.57 -5.32 -9.36
C LEU A 322 -24.00 -6.31 -10.39
N GLU A 323 -22.86 -6.00 -11.00
CA GLU A 323 -22.17 -6.89 -11.95
C GLU A 323 -20.71 -7.16 -11.56
N ARG A 324 -20.18 -8.29 -12.04
CA ARG A 324 -18.75 -8.60 -11.98
C ARG A 324 -18.16 -8.51 -13.38
N ALA A 325 -17.20 -7.62 -13.58
CA ALA A 325 -16.67 -7.30 -14.91
C ALA A 325 -15.14 -7.19 -14.92
N ALA A 326 -14.49 -7.66 -15.99
CA ALA A 326 -13.04 -7.56 -16.13
C ALA A 326 -12.56 -6.10 -16.21
N ASN A 327 -11.41 -5.81 -15.62
CA ASN A 327 -10.84 -4.48 -15.51
C ASN A 327 -9.51 -4.32 -16.29
N PRO A 328 -9.07 -3.08 -16.62
CA PRO A 328 -7.86 -2.84 -17.42
C PRO A 328 -6.54 -3.31 -16.78
N LYS A 329 -6.55 -3.77 -15.51
CA LYS A 329 -5.38 -4.29 -14.79
C LYS A 329 -5.31 -5.83 -14.81
N ASN A 330 -6.13 -6.49 -15.64
CA ASN A 330 -6.31 -7.96 -15.68
C ASN A 330 -6.88 -8.54 -14.38
N GLY A 331 -7.61 -7.74 -13.61
CA GLY A 331 -8.45 -8.21 -12.50
C GLY A 331 -9.93 -8.15 -12.86
N ASP A 332 -10.78 -8.31 -11.86
CA ASP A 332 -12.23 -8.16 -11.97
C ASP A 332 -12.73 -7.13 -10.96
N ASP A 333 -13.55 -6.20 -11.42
CA ASP A 333 -14.29 -5.25 -10.60
C ASP A 333 -15.63 -5.86 -10.19
N LEU A 334 -16.09 -5.54 -8.98
CA LEU A 334 -17.50 -5.61 -8.61
C LEU A 334 -18.08 -4.20 -8.80
N ARG A 335 -18.95 -4.02 -9.79
CA ARG A 335 -19.56 -2.74 -10.13
C ARG A 335 -20.96 -2.66 -9.55
N VAL A 336 -21.26 -1.54 -8.92
CA VAL A 336 -22.62 -1.15 -8.54
C VAL A 336 -22.99 0.04 -9.43
N LEU A 337 -24.04 -0.10 -10.24
CA LEU A 337 -24.61 1.01 -11.02
C LEU A 337 -25.79 1.56 -10.23
N LEU A 338 -25.70 2.82 -9.81
CA LEU A 338 -26.77 3.50 -9.05
C LEU A 338 -27.87 4.10 -9.95
N GLY A 339 -27.76 3.90 -11.26
CA GLY A 339 -28.44 4.65 -12.31
C GLY A 339 -27.42 5.39 -13.18
N PRO A 340 -27.78 5.87 -14.39
CA PRO A 340 -26.92 6.66 -15.27
C PRO A 340 -27.08 8.17 -15.06
N ALA A 341 -27.95 8.59 -14.13
CA ALA A 341 -27.98 9.96 -13.65
C ALA A 341 -26.65 10.30 -12.98
N THR A 342 -26.31 11.59 -12.97
CA THR A 342 -25.12 12.14 -12.31
C THR A 342 -25.51 13.42 -11.58
N ASP A 343 -26.69 13.41 -10.97
CA ASP A 343 -27.30 14.58 -10.31
C ASP A 343 -27.21 14.51 -8.77
N GLY A 344 -26.73 13.39 -8.22
CA GLY A 344 -26.56 13.14 -6.80
C GLY A 344 -27.74 12.41 -6.16
N HIS A 345 -28.87 12.23 -6.86
CA HIS A 345 -30.08 11.69 -6.25
C HIS A 345 -29.98 10.20 -5.92
N ASN A 346 -29.28 9.40 -6.75
CA ASN A 346 -29.12 7.98 -6.48
C ASN A 346 -27.93 7.72 -5.56
N ARG A 347 -28.15 6.90 -4.53
CA ARG A 347 -27.21 6.76 -3.42
C ARG A 347 -27.08 5.32 -2.95
N PHE A 348 -25.85 4.83 -2.85
CA PHE A 348 -25.53 3.64 -2.07
C PHE A 348 -25.22 4.07 -0.63
N THR A 349 -25.94 3.51 0.34
CA THR A 349 -25.85 3.91 1.75
C THR A 349 -25.56 2.72 2.66
N ILE A 350 -24.71 2.94 3.67
CA ILE A 350 -24.46 1.99 4.76
C ILE A 350 -24.57 2.74 6.09
N GLY A 351 -25.25 2.16 7.07
CA GLY A 351 -25.30 2.69 8.42
C GLY A 351 -26.30 1.95 9.31
N PRO A 352 -26.44 2.37 10.58
CA PRO A 352 -27.40 1.77 11.50
C PRO A 352 -28.83 2.00 11.00
N ALA A 353 -29.59 0.91 10.91
CA ALA A 353 -31.00 0.93 10.57
C ALA A 353 -31.84 0.23 11.64
N SER A 354 -32.99 0.83 11.97
CA SER A 354 -34.04 0.14 12.68
C SER A 354 -35.01 -0.47 11.67
N VAL A 355 -35.39 -1.72 11.91
CA VAL A 355 -36.51 -2.35 11.20
C VAL A 355 -37.75 -2.12 12.05
N SER A 356 -38.69 -1.32 11.56
CA SER A 356 -39.98 -1.07 12.20
C SER A 356 -41.09 -1.77 11.41
N GLY A 357 -42.07 -2.32 12.11
CA GLY A 357 -43.11 -3.18 11.53
C GLY A 357 -43.40 -4.34 12.48
N THR A 358 -44.60 -4.91 12.40
CA THR A 358 -45.06 -6.00 13.28
C THR A 358 -45.28 -7.33 12.56
N THR A 359 -45.19 -7.30 11.24
CA THR A 359 -45.37 -8.42 10.31
C THR A 359 -44.23 -8.42 9.28
N ILE A 360 -44.22 -9.36 8.34
CA ILE A 360 -43.27 -9.33 7.21
C ILE A 360 -43.67 -8.33 6.12
N CYS A 361 -44.95 -7.92 6.08
CA CYS A 361 -45.53 -7.08 5.04
C CYS A 361 -45.48 -5.56 5.34
N ASP A 362 -45.13 -5.17 6.57
CA ASP A 362 -45.01 -3.78 7.02
C ASP A 362 -43.58 -3.42 7.49
N GLN A 363 -42.59 -4.28 7.20
CA GLN A 363 -41.19 -4.01 7.56
C GLN A 363 -40.63 -2.83 6.77
N THR A 364 -40.53 -1.69 7.44
CA THR A 364 -39.85 -0.50 6.95
C THR A 364 -38.45 -0.45 7.56
N VAL A 365 -37.43 -0.39 6.71
CA VAL A 365 -36.03 -0.19 7.13
C VAL A 365 -35.76 1.31 7.17
N THR A 366 -35.74 1.89 8.37
CA THR A 366 -35.43 3.31 8.59
C THR A 366 -34.04 3.43 9.19
N GLY A 367 -33.08 3.98 8.44
CA GLY A 367 -31.68 4.08 8.88
C GLY A 367 -31.04 5.44 8.67
N GLN A 368 -29.99 5.68 9.44
CA GLN A 368 -29.08 6.81 9.24
C GLN A 368 -27.92 6.32 8.36
N ALA A 369 -27.69 6.99 7.23
CA ALA A 369 -26.59 6.64 6.34
C ALA A 369 -25.27 7.24 6.88
N HIS A 370 -24.36 6.41 7.38
CA HIS A 370 -23.06 6.83 7.89
C HIS A 370 -21.96 6.80 6.81
N PHE A 371 -22.13 5.97 5.78
CA PHE A 371 -21.35 5.97 4.55
C PHE A 371 -22.30 6.14 3.37
N VAL A 372 -21.96 7.03 2.45
CA VAL A 372 -22.77 7.37 1.26
C VAL A 372 -21.88 7.44 0.04
N VAL A 373 -22.29 6.83 -1.07
CA VAL A 373 -21.74 7.06 -2.41
C VAL A 373 -22.86 7.55 -3.30
N GLN A 374 -22.68 8.71 -3.93
CA GLN A 374 -23.62 9.31 -4.88
C GLN A 374 -23.24 8.95 -6.33
N ASP A 375 -24.21 8.95 -7.25
CA ASP A 375 -24.02 8.69 -8.68
C ASP A 375 -23.17 9.76 -9.41
N ASP A 376 -23.10 10.98 -8.88
CA ASP A 376 -22.21 12.05 -9.30
C ASP A 376 -20.74 11.88 -8.85
N GLY A 377 -20.42 10.74 -8.22
CA GLY A 377 -19.06 10.34 -7.85
C GLY A 377 -18.59 10.84 -6.48
N LYS A 378 -19.47 11.45 -5.68
CA LYS A 378 -19.11 11.95 -4.34
C LYS A 378 -19.28 10.91 -3.25
N VAL A 379 -18.40 10.94 -2.24
CA VAL A 379 -18.37 9.97 -1.13
C VAL A 379 -18.40 10.67 0.23
N GLY A 380 -19.30 10.24 1.11
CA GLY A 380 -19.49 10.76 2.46
C GLY A 380 -19.18 9.72 3.54
N VAL A 381 -18.50 10.14 4.61
CA VAL A 381 -18.25 9.34 5.83
C VAL A 381 -18.68 10.19 7.04
N GLY A 382 -19.41 9.59 7.99
CA GLY A 382 -19.90 10.27 9.21
C GLY A 382 -21.13 11.16 9.00
N THR A 383 -21.92 10.95 7.94
CA THR A 383 -23.05 11.81 7.56
C THR A 383 -24.28 11.68 8.48
N ALA A 384 -24.25 12.34 9.65
CA ALA A 384 -25.19 12.17 10.75
C ALA A 384 -26.65 12.70 10.56
N GLN A 385 -27.08 13.06 9.34
CA GLN A 385 -28.43 13.59 9.08
C GLN A 385 -29.03 13.06 7.77
N VAL A 386 -30.27 12.58 7.87
CA VAL A 386 -31.20 12.36 6.75
C VAL A 386 -32.36 13.35 6.96
N PRO A 387 -32.81 14.13 5.95
CA PRO A 387 -32.42 14.15 4.55
C PRO A 387 -32.13 15.58 4.03
N ASP A 388 -30.91 16.12 4.18
CA ASP A 388 -30.45 17.23 3.30
C ASP A 388 -28.95 17.54 3.47
N SER A 389 -28.16 17.02 2.55
CA SER A 389 -27.23 17.81 1.75
C SER A 389 -26.68 16.89 0.67
N ASP A 390 -26.82 17.30 -0.59
CA ASP A 390 -25.91 16.79 -1.61
C ASP A 390 -24.49 16.97 -1.09
N LEU A 391 -23.64 15.96 -1.24
CA LEU A 391 -22.25 16.14 -0.90
C LEU A 391 -21.74 17.31 -1.77
N VAL A 392 -21.12 18.30 -1.15
CA VAL A 392 -20.66 19.50 -1.88
C VAL A 392 -19.24 19.33 -2.44
N ALA A 393 -18.56 18.24 -2.06
CA ALA A 393 -17.20 17.90 -2.45
C ALA A 393 -17.06 16.40 -2.77
N PRO A 394 -16.09 15.98 -3.61
CA PRO A 394 -15.86 14.58 -4.00
C PRO A 394 -15.66 13.61 -2.84
N PHE A 395 -15.07 14.09 -1.73
CA PHE A 395 -14.95 13.33 -0.50
C PHE A 395 -15.25 14.24 0.69
N THR A 396 -16.15 13.82 1.57
CA THR A 396 -16.54 14.56 2.78
C THR A 396 -16.48 13.63 3.98
N VAL A 397 -15.54 13.87 4.89
CA VAL A 397 -15.56 13.25 6.23
C VAL A 397 -16.15 14.27 7.19
N ARG A 398 -17.30 13.95 7.78
CA ARG A 398 -17.85 14.72 8.90
C ARG A 398 -17.38 14.06 10.18
N GLY A 399 -16.82 14.87 11.08
CA GLY A 399 -16.44 14.36 12.40
C GLY A 399 -17.68 13.96 13.20
N LEU A 400 -17.50 13.07 14.18
CA LEU A 400 -18.54 12.74 15.16
C LEU A 400 -18.38 13.63 16.39
N GLU A 401 -19.51 14.07 16.95
CA GLU A 401 -19.54 14.87 18.18
C GLU A 401 -18.95 14.06 19.35
N GLY A 402 -18.04 14.69 20.10
CA GLY A 402 -17.44 14.10 21.29
C GLY A 402 -16.68 15.15 22.08
N THR A 403 -15.83 14.69 23.00
CA THR A 403 -14.98 15.55 23.84
C THR A 403 -13.55 15.02 23.86
N THR A 404 -12.59 15.92 24.03
CA THR A 404 -11.23 15.58 24.40
C THR A 404 -10.93 16.14 25.79
N PRO A 405 -10.30 15.36 26.69
CA PRO A 405 -9.83 15.88 27.96
C PRO A 405 -8.68 16.87 27.72
N VAL A 406 -8.85 18.08 28.21
CA VAL A 406 -7.86 19.17 28.23
C VAL A 406 -7.44 19.38 29.67
N PHE A 407 -6.14 19.46 29.94
CA PHE A 407 -5.66 19.70 31.29
C PHE A 407 -5.51 21.21 31.53
N ASP A 408 -5.70 21.62 32.78
CA ASP A 408 -5.45 22.98 33.22
C ASP A 408 -4.32 22.93 34.25
N PRO A 409 -3.09 23.28 33.86
CA PRO A 409 -1.93 23.23 34.73
C PRO A 409 -1.95 24.30 35.83
N GLU A 410 -2.81 25.34 35.75
CA GLU A 410 -3.01 26.30 36.85
C GLU A 410 -3.99 25.76 37.91
N THR A 411 -4.93 24.88 37.54
CA THR A 411 -5.93 24.33 38.48
C THR A 411 -5.80 22.84 38.82
N ASP A 412 -4.86 22.12 38.20
CA ASP A 412 -4.67 20.66 38.32
C ASP A 412 -5.98 19.89 38.07
N SER A 413 -6.72 20.34 37.05
CA SER A 413 -8.03 19.82 36.67
C SER A 413 -8.08 19.47 35.18
N THR A 414 -9.06 18.65 34.79
CA THR A 414 -9.24 18.24 33.40
C THR A 414 -10.66 18.58 32.96
N THR A 415 -10.81 19.39 31.91
CA THR A 415 -12.11 19.69 31.31
C THR A 415 -12.30 18.90 30.01
N ASP A 416 -13.51 18.37 29.82
CA ASP A 416 -13.91 17.77 28.55
C ASP A 416 -14.28 18.89 27.57
N GLU A 417 -13.34 19.29 26.70
CA GLU A 417 -13.61 20.28 25.65
C GLU A 417 -14.30 19.61 24.45
N PRO A 418 -15.41 20.16 23.91
CA PRO A 418 -16.13 19.53 22.82
C PRO A 418 -15.37 19.66 21.49
N ILE A 419 -15.32 18.58 20.73
CA ILE A 419 -14.65 18.50 19.43
C ILE A 419 -15.41 17.60 18.45
N TRP A 420 -15.09 17.72 17.17
CA TRP A 420 -15.55 16.81 16.13
C TRP A 420 -14.41 15.86 15.73
N HIS A 421 -14.46 14.60 16.18
CA HIS A 421 -13.41 13.61 15.87
C HIS A 421 -13.50 13.19 14.39
N VAL A 422 -12.49 13.52 13.58
CA VAL A 422 -12.45 13.20 12.13
C VAL A 422 -11.76 11.86 11.87
N PHE A 423 -10.69 11.56 12.62
CA PHE A 423 -9.92 10.32 12.48
C PHE A 423 -9.24 9.98 13.81
N ARG A 424 -9.18 8.70 14.18
CA ARG A 424 -8.55 8.21 15.41
C ARG A 424 -7.63 7.03 15.10
N ILE A 425 -6.47 6.99 15.73
CA ILE A 425 -5.52 5.87 15.71
C ILE A 425 -5.59 5.20 17.08
N GLU A 426 -5.87 3.90 17.08
CA GLU A 426 -5.96 3.07 18.29
C GLU A 426 -4.79 2.07 18.34
N ASP A 427 -4.41 1.64 19.54
CA ASP A 427 -3.45 0.57 19.73
C ASP A 427 -4.07 -0.83 19.54
N VAL A 428 -3.27 -1.88 19.69
CA VAL A 428 -3.74 -3.28 19.57
C VAL A 428 -4.72 -3.71 20.68
N GLY A 429 -4.91 -2.89 21.72
CA GLY A 429 -5.89 -3.06 22.78
C GLY A 429 -7.17 -2.23 22.60
N GLY A 430 -7.26 -1.40 21.56
CA GLY A 430 -8.38 -0.48 21.32
C GLY A 430 -8.29 0.84 22.10
N ALA A 431 -7.13 1.17 22.69
CA ALA A 431 -6.92 2.45 23.35
C ALA A 431 -6.45 3.50 22.32
N GLY A 432 -7.22 4.57 22.16
CA GLY A 432 -6.88 5.69 21.28
C GLY A 432 -5.56 6.35 21.68
N GLN A 433 -4.64 6.48 20.73
CA GLN A 433 -3.31 7.07 20.90
C GLN A 433 -3.26 8.49 20.32
N TRP A 434 -3.77 8.66 19.10
CA TRP A 434 -3.77 9.93 18.38
C TRP A 434 -5.13 10.17 17.75
N GLU A 435 -5.49 11.44 17.60
CA GLU A 435 -6.66 11.86 16.86
C GLU A 435 -6.36 13.06 15.95
N MET A 436 -7.18 13.19 14.91
CA MET A 436 -7.34 14.40 14.13
C MET A 436 -8.76 14.90 14.34
N ALA A 437 -8.90 16.15 14.78
CA ALA A 437 -10.16 16.74 15.21
C ALA A 437 -10.35 18.16 14.68
N LEU A 438 -11.61 18.53 14.43
CA LEU A 438 -12.02 19.91 14.21
C LEU A 438 -12.54 20.49 15.53
N TRP A 439 -12.16 21.73 15.84
CA TRP A 439 -12.59 22.42 17.06
C TRP A 439 -14.00 22.98 16.94
N LEU A 440 -14.53 23.53 18.05
CA LEU A 440 -15.86 24.15 18.13
C LEU A 440 -16.10 25.29 17.11
N ASP A 441 -15.04 25.93 16.62
CA ASP A 441 -15.15 26.95 15.57
C ASP A 441 -15.50 26.35 14.19
N GLY A 442 -15.36 25.03 14.01
CA GLY A 442 -15.62 24.31 12.77
C GLY A 442 -14.60 24.55 11.66
N GLU A 443 -13.58 25.39 11.92
CA GLU A 443 -12.62 25.87 10.92
C GLU A 443 -11.17 25.51 11.28
N SER A 444 -10.86 25.31 12.57
CA SER A 444 -9.51 24.98 13.04
C SER A 444 -9.30 23.46 13.15
N LEU A 445 -8.17 22.99 12.65
CA LEU A 445 -7.79 21.58 12.56
C LEU A 445 -6.67 21.27 13.56
N SER A 446 -6.83 20.20 14.35
CA SER A 446 -5.83 19.75 15.30
C SER A 446 -5.46 18.29 15.13
N PHE A 447 -4.21 17.97 15.47
CA PHE A 447 -3.69 16.64 15.67
C PHE A 447 -3.29 16.55 17.14
N ASN A 448 -4.03 15.76 17.92
CA ASN A 448 -3.84 15.65 19.37
C ASN A 448 -3.34 14.24 19.70
N LYS A 449 -2.49 14.15 20.72
CA LYS A 449 -2.20 12.89 21.40
C LYS A 449 -3.17 12.75 22.56
N LEU A 450 -3.86 11.62 22.62
CA LEU A 450 -4.97 11.44 23.56
C LEU A 450 -4.44 11.26 24.99
N GLY A 451 -4.93 12.09 25.92
CA GLY A 451 -4.47 12.12 27.31
C GLY A 451 -3.26 13.04 27.56
N GLU A 452 -2.90 13.89 26.61
CA GLU A 452 -1.95 15.00 26.78
C GLU A 452 -2.61 16.32 26.35
N GLU A 453 -1.92 17.45 26.57
CA GLU A 453 -2.45 18.76 26.22
C GLU A 453 -2.76 18.90 24.71
N PRO A 454 -3.85 19.58 24.32
CA PRO A 454 -4.23 19.69 22.92
C PRO A 454 -3.28 20.55 22.08
N GLY A 455 -3.31 20.35 20.77
CA GLY A 455 -2.62 21.21 19.82
C GLY A 455 -1.16 20.85 19.56
N ALA A 456 -0.74 19.60 19.82
CA ALA A 456 0.56 19.07 19.42
C ALA A 456 0.92 19.40 17.96
N LEU A 457 -0.08 19.42 17.06
CA LEU A 457 -0.08 20.28 15.88
C LEU A 457 -1.48 20.89 15.70
N TYR A 458 -1.57 22.21 15.59
CA TYR A 458 -2.82 22.97 15.43
C TYR A 458 -2.72 23.88 14.20
N LEU A 459 -3.81 24.02 13.46
CA LEU A 459 -3.96 24.97 12.38
C LEU A 459 -5.22 25.78 12.65
N ASP A 460 -5.05 27.08 12.87
CA ASP A 460 -6.18 27.97 13.13
C ASP A 460 -6.95 28.33 11.85
N ALA A 461 -8.18 28.81 12.01
CA ALA A 461 -9.05 29.29 10.92
C ALA A 461 -8.40 30.34 9.99
N SER A 462 -7.34 31.03 10.43
CA SER A 462 -6.58 32.03 9.64
C SER A 462 -5.34 31.46 8.92
N GLY A 463 -5.12 30.15 9.01
CA GLY A 463 -3.96 29.45 8.46
C GLY A 463 -2.66 29.85 9.16
N ARG A 464 -2.69 29.98 10.50
CA ARG A 464 -1.52 30.01 11.38
C ARG A 464 -1.31 28.62 11.98
N VAL A 465 -0.06 28.17 12.04
CA VAL A 465 0.30 26.84 12.56
C VAL A 465 0.79 26.99 14.00
N GLY A 466 0.18 26.28 14.93
CA GLY A 466 0.64 26.09 16.30
C GLY A 466 1.25 24.70 16.49
N ILE A 467 2.32 24.59 17.29
CA ILE A 467 2.85 23.32 17.79
C ILE A 467 2.85 23.44 19.33
N ALA A 468 2.09 22.56 19.99
CA ALA A 468 1.69 22.70 21.39
C ALA A 468 1.15 24.13 21.71
N ASN A 469 0.34 24.66 20.78
CA ASN A 469 -0.31 25.97 20.89
C ASN A 469 -1.63 25.98 20.12
N THR A 470 -2.75 26.13 20.81
CA THR A 470 -4.11 26.20 20.24
C THR A 470 -4.56 27.62 19.86
N ALA A 471 -3.71 28.63 20.06
CA ALA A 471 -3.98 30.04 19.74
C ALA A 471 -2.75 30.76 19.13
N PRO A 472 -2.15 30.24 18.03
CA PRO A 472 -0.96 30.81 17.42
C PRO A 472 -1.20 32.27 16.99
N ARG A 473 -0.28 33.16 17.35
CA ARG A 473 -0.34 34.60 17.06
C ARG A 473 0.44 34.92 15.78
N ALA A 474 1.55 34.21 15.54
CA ALA A 474 2.38 34.24 14.33
C ALA A 474 1.97 33.18 13.29
N LYS A 475 2.59 33.19 12.09
CA LYS A 475 2.28 32.23 11.01
C LYS A 475 2.71 30.79 11.30
N LEU A 476 3.78 30.64 12.06
CA LEU A 476 4.17 29.42 12.76
C LEU A 476 4.55 29.86 14.18
N GLU A 477 3.97 29.21 15.18
CA GLU A 477 4.22 29.45 16.60
C GLU A 477 4.38 28.11 17.31
N VAL A 478 5.32 28.04 18.25
CA VAL A 478 5.55 26.87 19.09
C VAL A 478 5.40 27.35 20.53
N SER A 479 4.56 26.70 21.32
CA SER A 479 4.42 26.94 22.77
C SER A 479 4.55 25.63 23.52
N ASP A 480 4.52 25.67 24.86
CA ASP A 480 4.76 24.50 25.73
C ASP A 480 5.91 23.59 25.30
N VAL A 481 7.13 24.15 25.34
CA VAL A 481 8.34 23.33 25.44
C VAL A 481 8.29 22.61 26.80
N PRO A 482 8.31 21.26 26.86
CA PRO A 482 8.09 20.54 28.11
C PRO A 482 9.08 20.91 29.21
N VAL A 483 8.56 21.13 30.42
CA VAL A 483 9.33 21.40 31.63
C VAL A 483 10.17 20.17 31.98
N GLY A 484 11.47 20.21 31.69
CA GLY A 484 12.40 19.09 31.89
C GLY A 484 13.82 19.58 32.12
N ALA A 485 14.27 19.54 33.38
CA ALA A 485 15.44 20.25 33.86
C ALA A 485 16.77 19.96 33.13
N SER A 486 17.34 20.99 32.49
CA SER A 486 18.77 21.34 32.66
C SER A 486 19.08 22.77 32.18
N SER A 487 19.92 23.48 32.95
CA SER A 487 20.61 24.73 32.55
C SER A 487 19.80 25.96 32.12
N GLY A 488 19.29 26.72 33.11
CA GLY A 488 19.52 28.17 33.21
C GLY A 488 18.92 29.16 32.20
N LEU A 489 18.33 28.72 31.07
CA LEU A 489 17.91 29.64 29.97
C LEU A 489 16.39 29.86 29.85
N GLY A 490 15.57 29.02 30.49
CA GLY A 490 14.11 29.26 30.63
C GLY A 490 13.30 29.27 29.33
N ASP A 491 12.07 29.77 29.43
CA ASP A 491 10.95 29.43 28.53
C ASP A 491 10.91 30.28 27.23
N ARG A 492 12.07 30.62 26.65
CA ARG A 492 12.19 31.71 25.64
C ARG A 492 12.66 31.31 24.23
N MET A 493 12.69 30.01 23.91
CA MET A 493 13.21 29.50 22.62
C MET A 493 12.14 29.42 21.53
N TRP A 494 12.44 29.89 20.31
CA TRP A 494 11.52 29.79 19.15
C TRP A 494 11.57 28.45 18.39
N MET A 495 12.70 27.74 18.46
CA MET A 495 12.93 26.50 17.72
C MET A 495 14.03 25.69 18.40
N ARG A 496 13.85 24.36 18.50
CA ARG A 496 14.87 23.40 18.95
C ARG A 496 15.02 22.30 17.91
N VAL A 497 16.25 22.00 17.52
CA VAL A 497 16.59 20.82 16.69
C VAL A 497 17.58 19.97 17.48
N GLY A 498 17.22 18.71 17.71
CA GLY A 498 17.96 17.78 18.58
C GLY A 498 17.21 17.51 19.90
N ASP A 499 16.96 16.24 20.19
CA ASP A 499 16.31 15.77 21.44
C ASP A 499 17.21 15.89 22.67
N GLY A 500 18.53 16.00 22.48
CA GLY A 500 19.52 16.05 23.55
C GLY A 500 19.96 14.67 24.05
N GLY A 501 19.26 13.59 23.70
CA GLY A 501 19.37 12.31 24.40
C GLY A 501 18.96 12.39 25.88
N ASP A 502 19.04 11.26 26.58
CA ASP A 502 18.52 11.10 27.96
C ASP A 502 19.23 11.98 29.02
N GLU A 503 20.40 12.54 28.71
CA GLU A 503 21.18 13.42 29.60
C GLU A 503 21.17 14.91 29.15
N GLY A 504 20.67 15.23 27.95
CA GLY A 504 20.54 16.60 27.41
C GLY A 504 21.67 17.09 26.50
N ASP A 505 22.69 16.25 26.26
CA ASP A 505 24.01 16.59 25.72
C ASP A 505 24.17 16.52 24.18
N ALA A 506 23.13 16.19 23.41
CA ALA A 506 23.19 16.28 21.95
C ALA A 506 22.94 17.72 21.44
N GLY A 507 23.84 18.19 20.57
CA GLY A 507 23.97 19.61 20.18
C GLY A 507 22.70 20.28 19.65
N ARG A 508 22.52 21.56 20.02
CA ARG A 508 21.27 22.32 19.84
C ARG A 508 21.51 23.59 19.01
N PHE A 509 20.52 23.98 18.23
CA PHE A 509 20.44 25.27 17.53
C PHE A 509 19.14 25.98 17.96
N TRP A 510 19.23 27.26 18.33
CA TRP A 510 18.07 28.06 18.75
C TRP A 510 18.25 29.56 18.44
N ILE A 511 17.13 30.30 18.47
CA ILE A 511 17.03 31.76 18.24
C ILE A 511 16.05 32.32 19.29
N GLU A 512 16.32 33.53 19.81
CA GLU A 512 15.58 34.17 20.92
C GLU A 512 15.11 35.60 20.57
N TYR A 513 14.18 36.15 21.37
CA TYR A 513 13.72 37.55 21.27
C TYR A 513 13.41 38.17 22.65
N GLY A 514 13.81 39.43 22.85
CA GLY A 514 13.47 40.23 24.04
C GLY A 514 14.37 41.46 24.23
N GLU A 515 14.01 42.34 25.18
CA GLU A 515 14.91 43.38 25.68
C GLU A 515 15.99 42.76 26.59
N GLN A 516 17.12 42.31 26.03
CA GLN A 516 18.35 42.09 26.80
C GLN A 516 19.61 41.85 25.94
N SER A 517 20.76 42.07 26.58
CA SER A 517 22.11 41.95 26.05
C SER A 517 22.53 40.48 25.83
N ALA A 518 21.98 39.82 24.80
CA ALA A 518 22.20 38.40 24.48
C ALA A 518 22.33 38.15 22.95
N PRO A 519 22.99 37.06 22.52
CA PRO A 519 23.47 36.90 21.14
C PRO A 519 22.40 36.59 20.08
N LEU A 520 22.66 37.04 18.84
CA LEU A 520 21.73 36.93 17.71
C LEU A 520 21.61 35.51 17.11
N VAL A 521 22.69 34.72 17.17
CA VAL A 521 22.75 33.30 16.76
C VAL A 521 23.76 32.56 17.65
N VAL A 522 23.37 31.40 18.17
CA VAL A 522 24.23 30.50 18.96
C VAL A 522 24.24 29.11 18.34
N ILE A 523 25.44 28.55 18.14
CA ILE A 523 25.63 27.13 17.81
C ILE A 523 26.44 26.50 18.95
N SER A 524 25.79 25.66 19.76
CA SER A 524 26.36 25.16 21.01
C SER A 524 26.07 23.68 21.25
N ASP A 525 27.11 22.94 21.65
CA ASP A 525 27.06 21.62 22.27
C ASP A 525 27.13 21.71 23.81
N GLN A 526 26.87 22.89 24.37
CA GLN A 526 26.80 23.21 25.80
C GLN A 526 28.03 22.88 26.66
N ASN A 527 29.17 22.54 26.04
CA ASN A 527 30.44 22.94 26.62
C ASN A 527 30.41 24.46 26.76
N ASP A 528 30.65 24.97 27.96
CA ASP A 528 30.82 26.41 28.18
C ASP A 528 32.31 26.72 27.90
N PRO A 529 32.65 27.62 26.96
CA PRO A 529 31.80 28.46 26.08
C PRO A 529 31.26 27.82 24.78
N PRO A 530 30.23 28.44 24.14
CA PRO A 530 29.66 27.97 22.86
C PRO A 530 30.64 28.06 21.68
N ARG A 531 30.47 27.19 20.68
CA ARG A 531 31.42 27.03 19.56
C ARG A 531 31.43 28.19 18.55
N MET A 532 30.32 28.92 18.40
CA MET A 532 30.25 30.11 17.57
C MET A 532 29.18 31.06 18.10
N GLN A 533 29.55 32.32 18.27
CA GLN A 533 28.71 33.41 18.76
C GLN A 533 28.97 34.67 17.92
N PHE A 534 27.90 35.41 17.61
CA PHE A 534 27.98 36.76 17.03
C PHE A 534 27.46 37.77 18.04
N GLN A 535 28.29 38.73 18.45
CA GLN A 535 27.94 39.74 19.45
C GLN A 535 28.55 41.11 19.12
N GLN A 536 27.85 42.16 19.53
CA GLN A 536 28.33 43.55 19.59
C GLN A 536 28.29 43.98 21.06
N THR A 537 29.38 44.54 21.57
CA THR A 537 29.48 45.04 22.96
C THR A 537 29.92 46.50 23.00
N GLY A 538 29.08 47.33 23.61
CA GLY A 538 29.42 48.70 24.02
C GLY A 538 29.67 48.77 25.53
N ASN A 539 30.47 49.74 25.96
CA ASN A 539 30.78 49.92 27.37
C ASN A 539 29.50 50.23 28.18
N GLY A 540 29.25 49.47 29.25
CA GLY A 540 28.04 49.62 30.06
C GLY A 540 26.72 49.24 29.39
N GLY A 541 26.75 48.60 28.21
CA GLY A 541 25.55 48.17 27.48
C GLY A 541 24.94 49.20 26.52
N ASP A 542 25.64 50.28 26.19
CA ASP A 542 25.19 51.25 25.18
C ASP A 542 25.41 50.73 23.74
N GLU A 543 24.33 50.53 23.00
CA GLU A 543 24.34 50.01 21.63
C GLU A 543 24.87 51.03 20.60
N PHE A 544 24.80 52.33 20.90
CA PHE A 544 25.13 53.39 19.95
C PHE A 544 26.63 53.73 19.87
N ASN A 545 27.47 53.06 20.68
CA ASN A 545 28.92 53.32 20.73
C ASN A 545 29.70 52.03 21.04
N PRO A 546 29.77 51.05 20.10
CA PRO A 546 30.42 49.76 20.33
C PRO A 546 31.95 49.87 20.39
N ASN A 547 32.57 49.21 21.37
CA ASN A 547 34.04 49.07 21.43
C ASN A 547 34.54 48.01 20.42
N HIS A 548 33.70 47.01 20.12
CA HIS A 548 34.03 45.92 19.21
C HIS A 548 32.87 45.74 18.22
N THR A 549 33.17 45.84 16.92
CA THR A 549 32.15 45.90 15.85
C THR A 549 31.64 44.52 15.45
N THR A 550 32.47 43.49 15.44
CA THR A 550 32.09 42.08 15.28
C THR A 550 33.14 41.17 15.92
N TRP A 551 32.70 40.12 16.60
CA TRP A 551 33.60 39.06 17.10
C TRP A 551 33.07 37.67 16.71
N ILE A 552 33.99 36.72 16.52
CA ILE A 552 33.73 35.32 16.16
C ILE A 552 34.71 34.46 16.98
N GLY A 553 34.25 33.82 18.04
CA GLY A 553 35.10 32.94 18.82
C GLY A 553 34.42 32.27 20.00
N HIS A 554 35.22 31.96 21.02
CA HIS A 554 34.89 31.21 22.23
C HIS A 554 35.34 32.03 23.44
N LEU A 555 34.41 32.59 24.23
CA LEU A 555 34.69 33.60 25.25
C LEU A 555 34.70 32.96 26.64
N THR A 556 35.84 32.41 27.02
CA THR A 556 36.04 31.90 28.39
C THR A 556 36.65 33.02 29.21
N GLY A 557 35.82 33.75 29.96
CA GLY A 557 36.24 34.65 31.04
C GLY A 557 37.51 35.47 30.80
N GLY A 558 37.56 36.26 29.72
CA GLY A 558 38.66 37.19 29.42
C GLY A 558 39.67 36.74 28.36
N ASP A 559 39.59 35.50 27.85
CA ASP A 559 40.47 35.00 26.77
C ASP A 559 39.68 34.56 25.52
N ASN A 560 39.86 35.28 24.41
CA ASN A 560 39.26 34.94 23.11
C ASN A 560 40.14 33.99 22.29
N ASN A 561 39.77 32.72 22.11
CA ASN A 561 40.55 31.75 21.32
C ASN A 561 40.93 32.26 19.91
N PHE A 562 40.05 33.02 19.27
CA PHE A 562 40.29 33.84 18.09
C PHE A 562 39.41 35.09 18.22
N GLY A 563 39.90 36.26 17.81
CA GLY A 563 39.12 37.50 17.79
C GLY A 563 39.70 38.52 16.82
N ILE A 564 38.80 39.23 16.14
CA ILE A 564 39.12 40.45 15.38
C ILE A 564 38.65 41.61 16.27
N ILE A 565 39.57 42.49 16.62
CA ILE A 565 39.41 43.46 17.71
C ILE A 565 39.96 44.80 17.19
N GLY A 566 39.20 45.90 17.33
CA GLY A 566 39.64 47.30 17.12
C GLY A 566 40.49 47.61 15.88
N ASP A 567 39.96 48.38 14.92
CA ASP A 567 40.71 48.90 13.75
C ASP A 567 41.50 47.88 12.91
N GLY A 568 41.22 46.58 13.07
CA GLY A 568 41.77 45.48 12.26
C GLY A 568 42.82 44.60 12.94
N GLN A 569 43.03 44.72 14.26
CA GLN A 569 43.94 43.84 14.99
C GLN A 569 43.34 42.43 15.20
N ILE A 570 44.19 41.42 15.36
CA ILE A 570 43.80 40.03 15.62
C ILE A 570 44.39 39.57 16.96
N GLY A 571 43.52 39.18 17.87
CA GLY A 571 43.87 38.50 19.12
C GLY A 571 43.66 36.99 19.01
N LEU A 572 44.70 36.20 19.28
CA LEU A 572 44.58 34.76 19.47
C LEU A 572 44.84 34.45 20.95
N ARG A 573 43.82 33.95 21.64
CA ARG A 573 43.78 33.74 23.10
C ARG A 573 43.95 35.02 23.94
N THR A 574 43.65 36.19 23.39
CA THR A 574 43.76 37.47 24.12
C THR A 574 42.76 38.50 23.58
N GLU A 575 42.28 39.39 24.46
CA GLU A 575 41.40 40.51 24.10
C GLU A 575 42.15 41.86 23.95
N ASP A 576 43.40 41.94 24.41
CA ASP A 576 44.22 43.17 24.44
C ASP A 576 45.44 43.07 23.48
N PRO A 577 45.24 43.09 22.15
CA PRO A 577 46.34 43.01 21.20
C PRO A 577 47.23 44.26 21.23
N TYR A 578 48.50 44.10 21.60
CA TYR A 578 49.49 45.19 21.62
C TYR A 578 50.18 45.43 20.26
N THR A 579 49.88 44.59 19.26
CA THR A 579 50.34 44.68 17.87
C THR A 579 49.34 43.98 16.94
N ASP A 580 49.48 44.18 15.63
CA ASP A 580 48.53 43.77 14.57
C ASP A 580 48.03 42.32 14.70
N VAL A 581 48.91 41.40 15.11
CA VAL A 581 48.55 40.04 15.51
C VAL A 581 49.21 39.72 16.84
N THR A 582 48.41 39.54 17.90
CA THR A 582 48.90 39.15 19.24
C THR A 582 48.42 37.75 19.58
N ILE A 583 49.32 36.90 20.08
CA ILE A 583 49.06 35.50 20.39
C ILE A 583 49.47 35.20 21.83
N ASP A 584 48.52 34.88 22.70
CA ASP A 584 48.81 34.33 24.03
C ASP A 584 48.84 32.79 23.99
N GLY A 585 49.95 32.27 23.47
CA GLY A 585 50.13 30.84 23.27
C GLY A 585 51.33 30.50 22.39
N THR A 586 51.31 29.31 21.80
CA THR A 586 52.39 28.80 20.95
C THR A 586 52.00 28.74 19.48
N ILE A 587 52.97 29.03 18.60
CA ILE A 587 52.84 28.87 17.15
C ILE A 587 53.45 27.52 16.76
N GLY A 588 52.69 26.69 16.06
CA GLY A 588 53.12 25.37 15.60
C GLY A 588 53.07 25.22 14.09
N PHE A 589 54.06 24.56 13.50
CA PHE A 589 54.17 24.33 12.07
C PHE A 589 54.20 22.83 11.74
N LYS A 590 53.53 22.42 10.65
CA LYS A 590 53.53 21.04 10.15
C LYS A 590 54.69 20.81 9.16
N PRO A 591 55.21 19.57 9.02
CA PRO A 591 56.28 19.27 8.06
C PRO A 591 55.82 19.43 6.60
N GLY A 592 56.66 20.03 5.77
CA GLY A 592 56.43 20.32 4.35
C GLY A 592 57.64 20.98 3.69
N SER A 593 57.61 21.19 2.36
CA SER A 593 58.72 21.74 1.58
C SER A 593 58.73 23.27 1.45
N ASP A 594 57.67 23.94 1.87
CA ASP A 594 57.49 25.38 1.68
C ASP A 594 58.02 26.17 2.88
N PRO A 595 58.59 27.39 2.70
CA PRO A 595 59.08 28.20 3.81
C PRO A 595 57.97 28.56 4.81
N LEU A 596 58.23 28.32 6.10
CA LEU A 596 57.26 28.56 7.18
C LEU A 596 57.05 30.05 7.48
N VAL A 597 58.08 30.88 7.28
CA VAL A 597 58.05 32.33 7.45
C VAL A 597 58.93 32.96 6.37
N PHE A 598 58.37 33.89 5.59
CA PHE A 598 59.13 34.75 4.69
C PHE A 598 59.51 36.04 5.44
N MET A 599 60.80 36.35 5.52
CA MET A 599 61.28 37.57 6.18
C MET A 599 61.15 38.82 5.29
N PHE A 600 61.19 38.64 3.97
CA PHE A 600 61.14 39.69 2.96
C PHE A 600 60.35 39.27 1.73
N GLU A 601 59.81 40.27 1.03
CA GLU A 601 59.13 40.11 -0.27
C GLU A 601 60.13 40.14 -1.44
N ALA A 602 61.23 40.89 -1.30
CA ALA A 602 62.28 41.03 -2.32
C ALA A 602 63.50 40.14 -2.02
N ASN A 603 64.26 39.83 -3.07
CA ASN A 603 65.32 38.82 -3.04
C ASN A 603 66.73 39.35 -2.68
N ILE A 604 66.98 40.66 -2.82
CA ILE A 604 68.24 41.34 -2.45
C ILE A 604 68.00 42.82 -2.14
N ASN A 605 68.92 43.44 -1.38
CA ASN A 605 68.90 44.82 -0.90
C ASN A 605 67.74 45.14 0.05
N ASN A 606 67.37 44.16 0.89
CA ASN A 606 66.40 44.39 1.95
C ASN A 606 67.03 45.21 3.09
N VAL A 607 66.21 45.99 3.80
CA VAL A 607 66.64 46.65 5.04
C VAL A 607 66.75 45.60 6.15
N ASP A 608 67.84 45.64 6.92
CA ASP A 608 68.08 44.73 8.05
C ASP A 608 66.84 44.64 8.96
N ARG A 609 66.36 43.42 9.19
CA ARG A 609 65.07 43.16 9.85
C ARG A 609 65.25 42.34 11.10
N MET A 610 64.55 42.74 12.16
CA MET A 610 64.41 41.93 13.36
C MET A 610 63.45 40.77 13.07
N VAL A 611 63.98 39.55 13.17
CA VAL A 611 63.25 38.29 13.02
C VAL A 611 62.52 37.95 14.31
N LEU A 612 63.20 38.18 15.44
CA LEU A 612 62.64 38.12 16.79
C LEU A 612 63.12 39.35 17.56
N ALA A 613 62.19 40.20 17.97
CA ALA A 613 62.44 41.38 18.79
C ALA A 613 61.98 41.12 20.24
N HIS A 614 62.63 41.76 21.21
CA HIS A 614 62.31 41.59 22.63
C HIS A 614 60.92 42.13 23.00
N SER A 615 60.58 43.33 22.55
CA SER A 615 59.26 43.97 22.73
C SER A 615 59.16 45.25 21.88
N PRO A 616 57.97 45.85 21.72
CA PRO A 616 57.82 47.15 21.04
C PRO A 616 58.65 48.29 21.65
N ALA A 617 59.00 48.19 22.95
CA ALA A 617 59.85 49.16 23.63
C ALA A 617 61.37 48.94 23.43
N SER A 618 61.77 47.77 22.93
CA SER A 618 63.17 47.39 22.64
C SER A 618 63.26 46.62 21.32
N PRO A 619 62.89 47.24 20.18
CA PRO A 619 62.71 46.52 18.92
C PRO A 619 64.01 45.91 18.38
N GLU A 620 65.18 46.51 18.64
CA GLU A 620 66.48 46.05 18.12
C GLU A 620 67.13 44.88 18.90
N TRP A 621 66.53 44.45 20.01
CA TRP A 621 67.08 43.41 20.87
C TRP A 621 66.53 42.04 20.48
N GLY A 622 67.40 41.07 20.23
CA GLY A 622 67.00 39.71 19.83
C GLY A 622 67.76 39.22 18.61
N LEU A 623 67.05 38.64 17.64
CA LEU A 623 67.62 38.09 16.41
C LEU A 623 67.33 39.02 15.24
N GLN A 624 68.38 39.62 14.68
CA GLN A 624 68.34 40.36 13.41
C GLN A 624 68.77 39.45 12.26
N TYR A 625 68.17 39.62 11.09
CA TYR A 625 68.76 39.22 9.81
C TYR A 625 69.25 40.48 9.10
N ARG A 626 70.51 40.47 8.69
CA ARG A 626 71.11 41.51 7.85
C ARG A 626 71.29 40.97 6.45
N ASP A 627 70.69 41.65 5.47
CA ASP A 627 70.64 41.22 4.07
C ASP A 627 72.02 41.30 3.42
N VAL A 628 72.82 42.31 3.80
CA VAL A 628 74.22 42.42 3.40
C VAL A 628 75.06 41.35 4.09
N GLY A 629 75.33 40.27 3.37
CA GLY A 629 76.09 39.12 3.86
C GLY A 629 75.23 38.02 4.49
N ASP A 630 73.92 38.01 4.25
CA ASP A 630 73.00 36.94 4.65
C ASP A 630 73.19 36.45 6.10
N ARG A 631 73.26 37.41 7.03
CA ARG A 631 73.79 37.18 8.37
C ARG A 631 72.71 37.26 9.44
N PHE A 632 72.52 36.17 10.17
CA PHE A 632 71.77 36.17 11.42
C PHE A 632 72.66 36.70 12.54
N VAL A 633 72.17 37.68 13.31
CA VAL A 633 72.89 38.29 14.43
C VAL A 633 71.99 38.32 15.67
N PHE A 634 72.41 37.62 16.72
CA PHE A 634 71.85 37.75 18.06
C PHE A 634 72.52 38.95 18.74
N GLN A 635 71.76 39.99 19.07
CA GLN A 635 72.28 41.26 19.58
C GLN A 635 71.41 41.91 20.66
N THR A 636 72.02 42.77 21.47
CA THR A 636 71.33 43.58 22.50
C THR A 636 71.31 45.05 22.11
N GLY A 637 70.86 45.31 20.87
CA GLY A 637 70.91 46.61 20.20
C GLY A 637 71.82 46.60 18.97
N ALA A 638 71.75 47.65 18.15
CA ALA A 638 72.62 47.79 17.00
C ALA A 638 74.12 47.78 17.39
N GLY A 639 74.89 46.85 16.81
CA GLY A 639 76.35 46.76 17.00
C GLY A 639 76.82 46.06 18.28
N THR A 640 75.95 45.36 19.01
CA THR A 640 76.31 44.57 20.22
C THR A 640 76.06 43.06 20.02
N PRO A 641 76.82 42.38 19.14
CA PRO A 641 76.58 40.98 18.80
C PRO A 641 77.08 40.00 19.89
N ALA A 642 76.20 39.08 20.29
CA ALA A 642 76.53 37.94 21.13
C ALA A 642 76.94 36.71 20.30
N LEU A 643 76.18 36.44 19.23
CA LEU A 643 76.41 35.36 18.27
C LEU A 643 76.01 35.84 16.88
N SER A 644 76.81 35.54 15.87
CA SER A 644 76.47 35.71 14.46
C SER A 644 76.65 34.41 13.69
N ILE A 645 75.82 34.22 12.68
CA ILE A 645 75.90 33.12 11.71
C ILE A 645 75.77 33.75 10.34
N ASP A 646 76.86 33.74 9.59
CA ASP A 646 76.89 34.10 8.18
C ASP A 646 76.49 32.87 7.36
N VAL A 647 75.32 32.90 6.73
CA VAL A 647 74.78 31.73 6.01
C VAL A 647 75.47 31.56 4.64
N ASN A 648 75.97 32.63 4.06
CA ASN A 648 76.57 32.67 2.72
C ASN A 648 78.07 32.35 2.78
N GLY A 649 78.81 33.04 3.63
CA GLY A 649 80.21 32.80 3.98
C GLY A 649 80.45 31.52 4.78
N ARG A 650 79.41 31.03 5.50
CA ARG A 650 79.44 29.81 6.36
C ARG A 650 80.33 29.95 7.59
N GLU A 651 80.29 31.13 8.21
CA GLU A 651 81.13 31.50 9.35
C GLU A 651 80.26 31.74 10.59
N VAL A 652 80.78 31.37 11.77
CA VAL A 652 80.11 31.59 13.06
C VAL A 652 80.99 32.50 13.93
N GLY A 653 80.46 33.65 14.32
CA GLY A 653 81.13 34.60 15.21
C GLY A 653 80.52 34.58 16.62
N ILE A 654 81.32 34.40 17.67
CA ILE A 654 80.89 34.56 19.07
C ILE A 654 81.54 35.82 19.63
N GLY A 655 80.73 36.78 20.08
CA GLY A 655 81.19 38.12 20.48
C GLY A 655 81.64 39.01 19.31
N THR A 656 81.31 38.62 18.07
CA THR A 656 81.55 39.41 16.85
C THR A 656 80.45 39.10 15.83
N ASP A 657 80.04 40.11 15.06
CA ASP A 657 79.20 39.99 13.86
C ASP A 657 80.01 40.07 12.57
N ALA A 658 81.34 40.07 12.65
CA ALA A 658 82.26 39.95 11.52
C ALA A 658 83.35 38.92 11.86
N PRO A 659 83.02 37.61 11.80
CA PRO A 659 84.04 36.55 11.89
C PRO A 659 85.06 36.68 10.75
N THR A 660 86.27 36.15 10.96
CA THR A 660 87.33 36.08 9.93
C THR A 660 87.83 34.66 9.65
N GLU A 661 87.20 33.68 10.29
CA GLU A 661 87.47 32.24 10.20
C GLU A 661 86.12 31.52 10.36
N ALA A 662 86.03 30.26 9.94
CA ALA A 662 84.79 29.47 10.01
C ALA A 662 84.15 29.41 11.41
N LEU A 663 84.96 29.53 12.47
CA LEU A 663 84.53 29.76 13.84
C LEU A 663 85.46 30.79 14.51
N ASP A 664 84.98 32.01 14.70
CA ASP A 664 85.71 33.10 15.37
C ASP A 664 85.10 33.37 16.76
N VAL A 665 85.82 32.99 17.82
CA VAL A 665 85.38 33.18 19.21
C VAL A 665 86.18 34.29 19.88
N ARG A 666 85.53 35.43 20.12
CA ARG A 666 86.09 36.54 20.89
C ARG A 666 85.88 36.31 22.39
N GLY A 667 86.58 35.31 22.92
CA GLY A 667 86.51 34.92 24.33
C GLY A 667 87.23 33.60 24.64
N ASN A 668 87.02 33.08 25.85
CA ASN A 668 87.62 31.81 26.29
C ASN A 668 86.79 30.60 25.81
N VAL A 669 87.45 29.55 25.30
CA VAL A 669 86.79 28.30 24.87
C VAL A 669 86.98 27.19 25.93
N LYS A 670 85.87 26.79 26.55
CA LYS A 670 85.78 25.81 27.64
C LYS A 670 85.37 24.42 27.11
N LEU A 671 86.05 23.34 27.53
CA LEU A 671 85.90 21.96 27.04
C LEU A 671 85.81 20.94 28.20
N GLY A 672 85.31 19.73 27.95
CA GLY A 672 85.16 18.67 28.98
C GLY A 672 83.74 18.57 29.55
N ASP A 673 83.48 17.52 30.34
CA ASP A 673 82.12 17.10 30.71
C ASP A 673 81.42 18.08 31.68
N THR A 674 82.20 18.82 32.47
CA THR A 674 81.77 19.98 33.27
C THR A 674 82.40 21.29 32.77
N GLY A 675 83.07 21.23 31.62
CA GLY A 675 83.92 22.28 31.07
C GLY A 675 85.25 22.47 31.83
N GLU A 676 85.72 21.49 32.59
CA GLU A 676 86.91 21.60 33.43
C GLU A 676 88.22 21.84 32.65
N PHE A 677 88.23 21.56 31.34
CA PHE A 677 89.34 21.83 30.45
C PHE A 677 89.11 23.11 29.64
N PHE A 678 90.17 23.62 29.04
CA PHE A 678 90.09 24.62 27.98
C PHE A 678 90.64 23.99 26.72
N ALA A 679 90.24 24.51 25.55
CA ALA A 679 90.95 24.18 24.32
C ALA A 679 92.44 24.49 24.52
N VAL A 680 93.32 23.55 24.17
CA VAL A 680 94.77 23.72 24.38
C VAL A 680 95.25 24.82 23.44
N GLY A 681 95.28 26.05 23.94
CA GLY A 681 95.72 27.23 23.22
C GLY A 681 97.22 27.23 23.03
N THR A 682 97.69 26.53 22.01
CA THR A 682 99.03 26.72 21.44
C THR A 682 98.96 27.80 20.34
N THR A 683 100.03 28.57 20.17
CA THR A 683 100.12 29.56 19.10
C THR A 683 100.08 28.93 17.68
N PRO A 684 100.73 27.77 17.43
CA PRO A 684 100.51 26.97 16.22
C PRO A 684 99.43 25.89 16.41
N ASN A 685 98.95 25.31 15.29
CA ASN A 685 97.96 24.23 15.25
C ASN A 685 98.65 22.84 15.31
N MET A 686 98.13 21.92 16.13
CA MET A 686 98.76 20.61 16.43
C MET A 686 97.95 19.43 15.88
N ARG A 687 98.65 18.33 15.56
CA ARG A 687 98.10 17.08 15.01
C ARG A 687 98.61 15.86 15.77
N MET A 688 97.74 14.86 15.94
CA MET A 688 98.05 13.57 16.55
C MET A 688 97.55 12.42 15.66
N LEU A 689 98.29 11.32 15.61
CA LEU A 689 97.94 10.07 14.94
C LEU A 689 98.18 8.88 15.89
N GLY A 690 97.37 7.83 15.74
CA GLY A 690 97.58 6.53 16.38
C GLY A 690 97.16 5.41 15.43
N GLY A 691 97.86 4.28 15.46
CA GLY A 691 97.73 3.25 14.45
C GLY A 691 98.12 1.85 14.90
N GLU A 692 97.60 0.84 14.21
CA GLU A 692 97.84 -0.58 14.45
C GLU A 692 98.07 -1.28 13.10
N ILE A 693 99.09 -2.11 12.99
CA ILE A 693 99.61 -2.72 11.76
C ILE A 693 99.57 -4.24 11.89
N SER A 694 99.17 -4.93 10.82
CA SER A 694 99.10 -6.38 10.74
C SER A 694 100.48 -7.01 10.44
N PRO A 695 100.67 -8.32 10.66
CA PRO A 695 101.90 -9.03 10.30
C PRO A 695 102.32 -8.82 8.83
N GLY A 696 101.37 -8.83 7.89
CA GLY A 696 101.64 -8.57 6.47
C GLY A 696 101.87 -7.09 6.11
N GLY A 697 102.09 -6.23 7.10
CA GLY A 697 102.43 -4.81 6.95
C GLY A 697 101.30 -3.91 6.46
N THR A 698 100.07 -4.41 6.41
CA THR A 698 98.88 -3.60 6.11
C THR A 698 98.35 -2.92 7.37
N VAL A 699 97.74 -1.75 7.24
CA VAL A 699 97.12 -1.05 8.38
C VAL A 699 95.93 -1.85 8.88
N ALA A 700 96.01 -2.34 10.12
CA ALA A 700 94.93 -3.05 10.79
C ALA A 700 93.91 -2.07 11.43
N ARG A 701 94.38 -0.98 12.05
CA ARG A 701 93.55 0.08 12.65
C ARG A 701 94.27 1.43 12.60
N GLY A 702 93.53 2.52 12.76
CA GLY A 702 94.05 3.89 12.65
C GLY A 702 94.03 4.43 11.22
N GLN A 703 94.24 5.74 11.10
CA GLN A 703 94.14 6.49 9.84
C GLN A 703 95.13 7.66 9.82
N GLY A 704 95.28 8.32 8.67
CA GLY A 704 96.21 9.45 8.49
C GLY A 704 97.66 9.03 8.24
N PHE A 705 97.88 7.75 7.93
CA PHE A 705 99.15 7.15 7.53
C PHE A 705 98.88 5.90 6.68
N SER A 706 99.91 5.39 6.00
CA SER A 706 99.95 4.08 5.36
C SER A 706 101.08 3.24 5.95
N ALA A 707 101.02 1.93 5.76
CA ALA A 707 102.06 1.00 6.17
C ALA A 707 102.40 0.05 5.02
N VAL A 708 103.65 -0.39 4.97
CA VAL A 708 104.11 -1.45 4.09
C VAL A 708 105.20 -2.27 4.79
N GLN A 709 105.12 -3.59 4.65
CA GLN A 709 106.23 -4.49 4.98
C GLN A 709 107.28 -4.39 3.86
N VAL A 710 108.51 -4.02 4.22
CA VAL A 710 109.63 -3.83 3.29
C VAL A 710 110.44 -5.11 3.15
N GLU A 711 110.64 -5.81 4.27
CA GLU A 711 111.33 -7.10 4.42
C GLU A 711 110.60 -7.85 5.56
N THR A 712 110.85 -9.15 5.77
CA THR A 712 110.30 -9.89 6.92
C THR A 712 110.66 -9.19 8.23
N GLY A 713 109.66 -8.89 9.07
CA GLY A 713 109.79 -8.12 10.30
C GLY A 713 110.04 -6.62 10.15
N VAL A 714 110.06 -6.05 8.94
CA VAL A 714 110.44 -4.64 8.73
C VAL A 714 109.32 -3.84 8.10
N TYR A 715 108.84 -2.82 8.81
CA TYR A 715 107.68 -2.03 8.42
C TYR A 715 108.03 -0.56 8.23
N ARG A 716 107.54 0.05 7.16
CA ARG A 716 107.63 1.49 6.91
C ARG A 716 106.26 2.10 7.02
N ILE A 717 106.10 3.00 7.99
CA ILE A 717 104.87 3.76 8.20
C ILE A 717 105.07 5.15 7.59
N THR A 718 104.18 5.56 6.69
CA THR A 718 104.25 6.87 6.01
C THR A 718 103.04 7.71 6.42
N PHE A 719 103.26 8.84 7.09
CA PHE A 719 102.22 9.77 7.52
C PHE A 719 101.62 10.51 6.32
N ASN A 720 100.30 10.42 6.15
CA ASN A 720 99.56 10.98 5.02
C ASN A 720 98.29 11.73 5.49
N PRO A 721 98.24 13.07 5.43
CA PRO A 721 99.34 13.97 5.06
C PRO A 721 100.54 13.82 6.01
N ALA A 722 101.69 14.33 5.58
CA ALA A 722 102.85 14.48 6.46
C ALA A 722 102.51 15.41 7.64
N PHE A 723 103.30 15.34 8.72
CA PHE A 723 103.33 16.42 9.71
C PHE A 723 104.14 17.60 9.15
N ALA A 724 103.93 18.81 9.67
CA ALA A 724 104.72 19.97 9.25
C ALA A 724 106.23 19.83 9.60
N ALA A 725 106.53 19.08 10.67
CA ALA A 725 107.88 18.73 11.11
C ALA A 725 107.93 17.27 11.60
N ALA A 726 109.12 16.76 11.98
CA ALA A 726 109.25 15.38 12.48
C ALA A 726 108.45 15.19 13.79
N PRO A 727 107.49 14.24 13.85
CA PRO A 727 106.66 14.02 15.02
C PRO A 727 107.39 13.19 16.09
N PHE A 728 106.90 13.26 17.33
CA PHE A 728 107.31 12.36 18.41
C PHE A 728 106.57 11.02 18.28
N VAL A 729 107.29 9.88 18.25
CA VAL A 729 106.72 8.55 17.93
C VAL A 729 107.05 7.48 18.98
N THR A 730 106.09 6.59 19.28
CA THR A 730 106.24 5.41 20.17
C THR A 730 105.47 4.19 19.61
N ALA A 731 105.90 2.94 19.86
CA ALA A 731 105.28 1.71 19.33
C ALA A 731 105.43 0.45 20.23
N THR A 732 104.54 -0.54 20.09
CA THR A 732 104.51 -1.82 20.86
C THR A 732 103.84 -2.98 20.09
N THR A 733 104.32 -4.23 20.27
CA THR A 733 103.75 -5.47 19.67
C THR A 733 102.41 -5.90 20.29
N ILE A 734 101.67 -6.79 19.63
CA ILE A 734 100.31 -7.23 19.99
C ILE A 734 100.14 -8.75 19.76
N SER A 735 99.64 -9.44 20.79
CA SER A 735 99.17 -10.84 20.78
C SER A 735 100.22 -11.95 20.58
N ASP A 736 101.46 -11.62 20.27
CA ASP A 736 102.58 -12.55 20.35
C ASP A 736 103.36 -12.30 21.66
N ILE A 737 103.83 -13.36 22.34
CA ILE A 737 104.35 -13.29 23.72
C ILE A 737 105.88 -13.18 23.81
N ASP A 738 106.55 -13.32 22.68
CA ASP A 738 108.01 -13.40 22.48
C ASP A 738 108.54 -12.37 21.46
N ASN A 739 107.65 -11.61 20.80
CA ASN A 739 108.00 -10.63 19.76
C ASN A 739 108.26 -9.21 20.29
N LEU A 740 109.38 -8.61 19.86
CA LEU A 740 109.82 -7.25 20.22
C LEU A 740 109.76 -6.28 19.04
N ILE A 741 109.64 -4.97 19.28
CA ILE A 741 109.62 -3.92 18.25
C ILE A 741 110.55 -2.73 18.58
N SER A 742 111.18 -2.15 17.55
CA SER A 742 112.07 -0.99 17.63
C SER A 742 111.60 0.17 16.73
N VAL A 743 111.55 1.39 17.26
CA VAL A 743 111.22 2.62 16.52
C VAL A 743 112.48 3.27 15.97
N GLN A 744 112.55 3.48 14.65
CA GLN A 744 113.76 3.96 13.96
C GLN A 744 113.43 4.94 12.81
N ASN A 745 114.39 5.78 12.44
CA ASN A 745 114.32 6.64 11.25
C ASN A 745 113.04 7.50 11.17
N VAL A 746 112.68 8.17 12.26
CA VAL A 746 111.52 9.08 12.35
C VAL A 746 111.78 10.37 11.55
N SER A 747 110.78 10.82 10.80
CA SER A 747 110.78 12.03 9.99
C SER A 747 109.35 12.56 9.82
N ALA A 748 109.19 13.78 9.29
CA ALA A 748 107.88 14.41 9.05
C ALA A 748 106.92 13.55 8.20
N THR A 749 107.47 12.73 7.30
CA THR A 749 106.71 11.90 6.35
C THR A 749 106.65 10.43 6.75
N GLN A 750 107.57 9.90 7.54
CA GLN A 750 107.64 8.45 7.81
C GLN A 750 108.41 8.07 9.08
N VAL A 751 108.18 6.84 9.54
CA VAL A 751 108.96 6.11 10.55
C VAL A 751 109.18 4.67 10.09
N THR A 752 110.31 4.07 10.44
CA THR A 752 110.59 2.65 10.22
C THR A 752 110.47 1.90 11.55
N LEU A 753 109.75 0.79 11.56
CA LEU A 753 109.53 -0.05 12.73
C LEU A 753 110.03 -1.45 12.38
N ARG A 754 110.88 -2.05 13.23
CA ARG A 754 111.45 -3.39 13.00
C ARG A 754 111.12 -4.33 14.16
N CYS A 755 110.67 -5.53 13.83
CA CYS A 755 110.18 -6.56 14.72
C CYS A 755 111.03 -7.84 14.64
N TYR A 756 111.14 -8.56 15.76
CA TYR A 756 111.94 -9.77 15.89
C TYR A 756 111.24 -10.82 16.75
N ASP A 757 111.38 -12.08 16.34
CA ASP A 757 111.13 -13.28 17.15
C ASP A 757 112.38 -13.62 17.96
N THR A 758 112.18 -14.25 19.11
CA THR A 758 113.26 -14.68 20.00
C THR A 758 113.50 -16.19 20.01
N VAL A 759 112.52 -17.08 19.75
CA VAL A 759 112.68 -18.56 19.77
C VAL A 759 111.59 -19.35 19.00
N ASP A 760 111.95 -20.47 18.36
CA ASP A 760 111.00 -21.41 17.74
C ASP A 760 110.37 -22.40 18.74
N GLU A 761 109.38 -23.17 18.26
CA GLU A 761 108.67 -24.21 19.02
C GLU A 761 109.56 -25.38 19.53
N ASN A 762 110.85 -25.42 19.15
CA ASN A 762 111.87 -26.34 19.67
C ASN A 762 113.04 -25.61 20.39
N GLY A 763 112.99 -24.29 20.55
CA GLY A 763 113.98 -23.45 21.23
C GLY A 763 115.15 -22.92 20.38
N ALA A 764 115.08 -22.96 19.05
CA ALA A 764 116.08 -22.37 18.15
C ALA A 764 115.70 -20.94 17.70
N PRO A 765 116.62 -19.96 17.56
CA PRO A 765 116.25 -18.58 17.21
C PRO A 765 115.81 -18.45 15.74
N LEU A 766 114.65 -17.81 15.49
CA LEU A 766 114.11 -17.58 14.13
C LEU A 766 114.52 -16.24 13.50
N GLY A 767 114.76 -15.20 14.32
CA GLY A 767 115.22 -13.90 13.83
C GLY A 767 114.08 -12.94 13.50
N GLU A 768 114.16 -12.24 12.36
CA GLU A 768 113.14 -11.25 11.99
C GLU A 768 111.84 -11.94 11.58
N THR A 769 110.72 -11.52 12.17
CA THR A 769 109.41 -12.15 12.00
C THR A 769 108.31 -11.14 11.78
N ASP A 770 107.28 -11.58 11.07
CA ASP A 770 106.11 -10.77 10.77
C ASP A 770 105.11 -10.83 11.94
N THR A 771 104.86 -9.69 12.60
CA THR A 771 104.03 -9.59 13.81
C THR A 771 103.14 -8.35 13.78
N ARG A 772 102.09 -8.38 14.61
CA ARG A 772 101.12 -7.29 14.77
C ARG A 772 101.62 -6.29 15.82
N PHE A 773 101.42 -4.99 15.60
CA PHE A 773 101.85 -3.95 16.54
C PHE A 773 101.02 -2.66 16.44
N MET A 774 101.17 -1.73 17.39
CA MET A 774 100.59 -0.38 17.35
C MET A 774 101.62 0.72 17.60
N PHE A 775 101.30 1.97 17.22
CA PHE A 775 102.12 3.16 17.42
C PHE A 775 101.28 4.45 17.62
N ILE A 776 101.90 5.51 18.13
CA ILE A 776 101.34 6.88 18.22
C ILE A 776 102.38 7.89 17.69
N ALA A 777 101.92 8.97 17.03
CA ALA A 777 102.74 10.09 16.53
C ALA A 777 102.07 11.46 16.82
N LEU A 778 102.84 12.46 17.30
CA LEU A 778 102.34 13.82 17.62
C LEU A 778 103.27 14.91 17.08
N GLY A 779 102.74 15.98 16.46
CA GLY A 779 103.52 17.11 15.92
C GLY A 779 102.64 18.25 15.38
N GLU A 780 103.25 19.31 14.83
CA GLU A 780 102.50 20.40 14.18
C GLU A 780 101.73 19.92 12.93
N ARG A 781 100.57 20.53 12.69
CA ARG A 781 99.59 20.09 11.68
C ARG A 781 99.96 20.44 10.24
#